data_AF-Q6N8G7-F1
#
_entry.id   AF-Q6N8G7-F1
#
_cell.length_a   1.000
_cell.length_b   1.000
_cell.length_c   1.000
_cell.angle_alpha   90.00
_cell.angle_beta   90.00
_cell.angle_gamma   90.00
#
_symmetry.space_group_name_H-M   'P 1'
#
loop_
_entity.id
_entity.type
_entity.pdbx_description
1 polymer ?
#
loop_
_entity_poly.entity_id
_entity_poly.type
_entity_poly.pdbx_seq_one_letter_code
_entity_poly.pdbx_strand_id
1 'polypeptide(L)'
;MSTVGRFRHLSSLLLCTTFLVSAPMSAVLYAAESPSKSKSVAKSVLSPELQTKFSDAMRQGERALIAQAYDSTYRDPGLRDAVVRHVSTLAPTALRDVTTAADLGVLTSGQRMVLAPNAAQVLATRTASASGLTASSYQNVAMAVNNSPNLPNPMPSRTEQTWNLDMIGAQGAYNRGFTGAGVTVTVADTGFDTTNAGLVNKLRTNLGKNYMVEIGKAFDPNDLSPESAQKTDIHGSHVAGIIAAEKFDNVDAHGVAYDASIIPLRAIAEKGYTTYGNVDSSALALNYFASLSGTMVYNASYGPNSDGLTNLKLWTVGNIDDEANAAFNVLKAGKIIVAAAGNDRADNPIAARNANGLALLPFFNPAHAAVGVYDDQGQQLDGSALQHQQGQIISVMSVGITKAAASYSNLCGVTASWCVAAPGGDDATGALVYSTVPVNTYGFAQGTSMAAPTVSGAIAVLIQANPSYNAQDLSRLLFSTTEDLGAPGVDAVFGYGLIRLDRATDGPTTLAANTAVSVVADQTTYWSRLLTTDGDFSKVGSGILSISGRTNASGNVFAQLGTLAVDGTLTMSAGHRLEVAQPATLAGFGTIAGDTVIAGTLSPGKMANIGDLVSNNVVPAGTVLNGNSVGSLTFNGNVTLTSTATTRIDIDGSLIVPGGPGTYDKIYVTGAGNVFYAAGTLTPVLRGSVGTVSNYTPAIGTEFAFVQATDGASTAGSFSKLVQPTSGLPANGRFDLIYNPTSITLVVTPSSFSQLADADKLGPTQRSIAGILDKDRAASGEMPTANEKALYDALYKLNSEAEFDKALNQLSGPGQPAMASAPLQAFTGFLGAIGDRQDMLTSGSEIGQNGTAQSFAMSYAGRNTMSAGTNAAMNAFASISPAERVQDGWSVWGQGFGRNSRVGDSGDLSGSKAVSAGFAVGVDRRFSNSFNAGGAFGYTRTTATSTDMQGTVDTYAGAAYASWTPGAAVLDFRIAAGPSQMATSRQILLSPTSLQGSANGVGVGTTFEAGYRFAMGHDVTLKPFVGMTWQGFRRDAYSESQLPIGLVYAARTYDKLTSTVGAAVSARLRTTDGTTLAPELKVGWGYDLRDTTLVSEAALLDEAFLVDAAQPGRNAALVSAKLSGWRTETFRMFAAYTGEYRSNATSHQVSAGARVNW
;
A
#
# COMPACT_ATOMS: atom_id res chain seq x y z
N MET A 1 -1.47 -3.86 47.26
CA MET A 1 -2.16 -3.21 48.40
C MET A 1 -1.12 -2.82 49.44
N SER A 2 -1.18 -1.60 49.99
CA SER A 2 -0.56 -1.12 51.27
C SER A 2 0.95 -1.36 51.51
N THR A 3 1.78 -0.44 52.04
CA THR A 3 1.55 0.89 52.66
C THR A 3 2.87 1.70 52.72
N VAL A 4 2.77 2.98 53.06
CA VAL A 4 3.87 3.97 53.22
C VAL A 4 4.60 3.83 54.57
N GLY A 5 5.91 4.19 54.66
CA GLY A 5 6.58 4.42 55.95
C GLY A 5 8.03 4.96 55.86
N ARG A 6 8.29 6.17 56.41
CA ARG A 6 9.63 6.80 56.55
C ARG A 6 10.26 6.48 57.91
N PHE A 7 11.58 6.65 58.05
CA PHE A 7 12.27 6.86 59.34
C PHE A 7 13.27 8.04 59.31
N ARG A 8 13.62 8.56 60.50
CA ARG A 8 14.43 9.77 60.80
C ARG A 8 15.42 9.47 61.95
N HIS A 9 16.33 10.44 62.24
CA HIS A 9 17.12 10.71 63.49
C HIS A 9 18.65 10.44 63.42
N LEU A 10 19.57 11.06 64.20
CA LEU A 10 19.52 12.03 65.34
C LEU A 10 20.82 12.91 65.47
N SER A 11 20.85 13.85 66.44
CA SER A 11 21.77 15.00 66.76
C SER A 11 23.22 14.66 67.31
N SER A 12 24.14 15.54 67.83
CA SER A 12 24.05 16.91 68.45
C SER A 12 25.39 17.69 68.71
N LEU A 13 25.34 19.05 68.67
CA LEU A 13 25.90 20.09 69.61
C LEU A 13 27.42 20.37 69.97
N LEU A 14 27.83 21.67 69.80
CA LEU A 14 28.46 22.69 70.73
C LEU A 14 30.00 22.97 71.00
N LEU A 15 30.41 24.22 70.65
CA LEU A 15 31.23 25.31 71.31
C LEU A 15 32.72 25.29 71.84
N CYS A 16 33.51 26.28 71.35
CA CYS A 16 34.43 27.28 71.99
C CYS A 16 35.78 26.98 72.74
N THR A 17 36.87 27.71 72.39
CA THR A 17 37.71 28.64 73.24
C THR A 17 38.85 29.38 72.45
N THR A 18 39.69 30.23 73.09
CA THR A 18 40.28 31.51 72.55
C THR A 18 41.78 31.83 72.90
N PHE A 19 42.30 33.01 72.44
CA PHE A 19 43.55 33.80 72.76
C PHE A 19 44.75 33.69 71.75
N LEU A 20 45.38 34.73 71.14
CA LEU A 20 45.91 36.11 71.48
C LEU A 20 47.37 36.10 72.05
N VAL A 21 48.34 37.00 71.78
CA VAL A 21 48.45 38.33 71.08
C VAL A 21 49.93 38.70 70.71
N SER A 22 50.24 39.59 69.72
CA SER A 22 51.38 40.58 69.74
C SER A 22 51.55 41.48 68.48
N ALA A 23 52.14 42.68 68.66
CA ALA A 23 52.44 43.78 67.71
C ALA A 23 53.69 44.58 68.26
N PRO A 24 54.17 45.76 67.77
CA PRO A 24 53.70 46.66 66.68
C PRO A 24 54.79 47.43 65.85
N MET A 25 54.34 48.38 64.99
CA MET A 25 55.02 49.59 64.42
C MET A 25 56.15 49.43 63.35
N SER A 26 56.25 50.26 62.28
CA SER A 26 55.40 51.37 61.78
C SER A 26 55.74 51.79 60.32
N ALA A 27 54.72 52.28 59.59
CA ALA A 27 54.76 53.29 58.49
C ALA A 27 55.41 52.97 57.11
N VAL A 28 54.94 53.45 55.94
CA VAL A 28 53.73 54.23 55.53
C VAL A 28 53.57 54.18 53.98
N LEU A 29 52.37 53.85 53.46
CA LEU A 29 51.58 54.47 52.33
C LEU A 29 50.63 53.47 51.61
N TYR A 30 49.33 53.84 51.52
CA TYR A 30 48.28 53.40 50.58
C TYR A 30 47.93 51.90 50.36
N ALA A 31 46.87 51.45 51.03
CA ALA A 31 45.84 50.49 50.58
C ALA A 31 44.59 50.72 51.48
N ALA A 32 43.38 51.01 50.97
CA ALA A 32 42.35 50.10 50.40
C ALA A 32 41.44 49.46 51.47
N GLU A 33 40.11 49.42 51.26
CA GLU A 33 39.25 48.41 51.90
C GLU A 33 37.85 48.21 51.24
N SER A 34 37.30 47.02 51.46
CA SER A 34 36.05 46.41 50.98
C SER A 34 35.91 45.05 51.70
N PRO A 35 34.73 44.42 51.96
CA PRO A 35 33.34 44.90 51.94
C PRO A 35 32.45 44.45 53.16
N SER A 36 31.24 45.05 53.23
CA SER A 36 30.01 44.48 53.85
C SER A 36 29.89 44.50 55.40
N LYS A 37 28.74 44.74 56.05
CA LYS A 37 27.32 44.86 55.63
C LYS A 37 26.58 45.97 56.40
N SER A 38 25.39 46.32 55.89
CA SER A 38 24.23 46.95 56.56
C SER A 38 24.05 48.48 56.48
N LYS A 39 23.12 48.87 55.59
CA LYS A 39 22.15 49.98 55.70
C LYS A 39 22.62 51.31 56.32
N SER A 40 22.86 52.29 55.44
CA SER A 40 22.38 53.66 55.67
C SER A 40 21.34 54.02 54.60
N VAL A 41 20.06 54.04 54.98
CA VAL A 41 19.02 54.74 54.20
C VAL A 41 19.18 56.23 54.47
N ALA A 42 19.68 56.99 53.51
CA ALA A 42 19.66 58.45 53.50
C ALA A 42 19.87 58.94 52.04
N LYS A 43 19.00 59.75 51.42
CA LYS A 43 17.87 60.52 51.98
C LYS A 43 16.60 60.40 51.11
N SER A 44 15.53 59.83 51.68
CA SER A 44 14.16 59.95 51.17
C SER A 44 13.50 61.30 51.52
N VAL A 45 14.32 62.35 51.66
CA VAL A 45 13.98 63.68 52.17
C VAL A 45 14.70 64.73 51.32
N LEU A 46 13.92 65.62 50.71
CA LEU A 46 14.40 66.68 49.82
C LEU A 46 15.31 67.67 50.58
N SER A 47 16.43 68.08 50.00
CA SER A 47 17.32 69.05 50.67
C SER A 47 16.65 70.43 50.81
N PRO A 48 16.96 71.23 51.84
CA PRO A 48 16.37 72.56 52.01
C PRO A 48 16.56 73.47 50.78
N GLU A 49 17.73 73.44 50.14
CA GLU A 49 17.99 74.21 48.92
C GLU A 49 17.11 73.78 47.74
N LEU A 50 16.84 72.47 47.59
CA LEU A 50 15.89 71.99 46.59
C LEU A 50 14.46 72.41 46.93
N GLN A 51 14.03 72.31 48.20
CA GLN A 51 12.71 72.79 48.64
C GLN A 51 12.52 74.29 48.35
N THR A 52 13.55 75.12 48.57
CA THR A 52 13.54 76.54 48.20
C THR A 52 13.44 76.71 46.69
N LYS A 53 14.23 75.98 45.88
CA LYS A 53 14.14 76.04 44.41
C LYS A 53 12.74 75.68 43.90
N PHE A 54 12.11 74.61 44.38
CA PHE A 54 10.72 74.28 44.04
C PHE A 54 9.73 75.37 44.47
N SER A 55 9.94 75.99 45.63
CA SER A 55 9.12 77.12 46.10
C SER A 55 9.31 78.39 45.25
N ASP A 56 10.49 78.61 44.68
CA ASP A 56 10.78 79.71 43.76
C ASP A 56 10.24 79.44 42.36
N ALA A 57 10.35 78.21 41.88
CA ALA A 57 9.77 77.75 40.63
C ALA A 57 8.23 77.81 40.67
N MET A 58 7.61 77.53 41.82
CA MET A 58 6.17 77.80 42.04
C MET A 58 5.80 79.25 41.77
N ARG A 59 6.61 80.21 42.24
CA ARG A 59 6.38 81.65 42.01
C ARG A 59 6.63 82.06 40.56
N GLN A 60 7.37 81.26 39.79
CA GLN A 60 7.67 81.46 38.36
C GLN A 60 6.72 80.67 37.43
N GLY A 61 5.83 79.85 37.99
CA GLY A 61 4.81 79.08 37.27
C GLY A 61 5.16 77.60 37.06
N GLU A 62 4.13 76.77 36.88
CA GLU A 62 4.19 75.30 36.90
C GLU A 62 5.25 74.69 35.96
N ARG A 63 5.59 75.36 34.86
CA ARG A 63 6.61 74.89 33.90
C ARG A 63 8.02 74.85 34.49
N ALA A 64 8.39 75.86 35.29
CA ALA A 64 9.69 75.89 35.97
C ALA A 64 9.76 74.79 37.04
N LEU A 65 8.63 74.51 37.70
CA LEU A 65 8.50 73.48 38.72
C LEU A 65 8.71 72.08 38.15
N ILE A 66 8.08 71.78 37.01
CA ILE A 66 8.19 70.50 36.30
C ILE A 66 9.64 70.29 35.79
N ALA A 67 10.29 71.34 35.28
CA ALA A 67 11.68 71.26 34.84
C ALA A 67 12.66 70.94 35.99
N GLN A 68 12.49 71.59 37.15
CA GLN A 68 13.30 71.27 38.33
C GLN A 68 12.97 69.91 38.94
N ALA A 69 11.74 69.41 38.78
CA ALA A 69 11.37 68.06 39.20
C ALA A 69 12.21 67.04 38.44
N TYR A 70 12.21 67.10 37.10
CA TYR A 70 13.00 66.24 36.24
C TYR A 70 14.50 66.27 36.57
N ASP A 71 15.10 67.47 36.65
CA ASP A 71 16.53 67.65 36.90
C ASP A 71 16.96 67.07 38.26
N SER A 72 16.10 67.19 39.28
CA SER A 72 16.40 66.72 40.64
C SER A 72 16.21 65.21 40.87
N THR A 73 15.41 64.51 40.05
CA THR A 73 15.14 63.06 40.21
C THR A 73 15.93 62.18 39.24
N TYR A 74 16.52 62.76 38.19
CA TYR A 74 17.23 62.05 37.11
C TYR A 74 18.36 61.10 37.59
N ARG A 75 18.93 61.29 38.78
CA ARG A 75 20.08 60.52 39.28
C ARG A 75 19.85 59.68 40.54
N ASP A 76 18.67 59.75 41.16
CA ASP A 76 18.39 59.05 42.42
C ASP A 76 16.89 58.70 42.57
N PRO A 77 16.52 57.40 42.50
CA PRO A 77 15.14 56.95 42.71
C PRO A 77 14.55 57.30 44.09
N GLY A 78 15.38 57.47 45.13
CA GLY A 78 14.93 57.86 46.47
C GLY A 78 14.52 59.34 46.57
N LEU A 79 15.01 60.18 45.66
CA LEU A 79 14.64 61.60 45.54
C LEU A 79 13.27 61.79 44.87
N ARG A 80 12.87 60.91 43.94
CA ARG A 80 11.56 60.90 43.26
C ARG A 80 10.40 61.04 44.23
N ASP A 81 10.26 60.11 45.16
CA ASP A 81 9.13 60.08 46.09
C ASP A 81 9.19 61.25 47.10
N ALA A 82 10.36 61.86 47.30
CA ALA A 82 10.51 63.08 48.11
C ALA A 82 10.09 64.34 47.35
N VAL A 83 10.41 64.45 46.05
CA VAL A 83 9.93 65.52 45.16
C VAL A 83 8.41 65.46 45.02
N VAL A 84 7.85 64.29 44.71
CA VAL A 84 6.39 64.11 44.54
C VAL A 84 5.64 64.49 45.82
N ARG A 85 6.10 64.04 47.01
CA ARG A 85 5.48 64.39 48.31
C ARG A 85 5.65 65.86 48.69
N HIS A 86 6.76 66.50 48.35
CA HIS A 86 6.95 67.92 48.65
C HIS A 86 6.10 68.79 47.71
N VAL A 87 6.13 68.50 46.41
CA VAL A 87 5.37 69.27 45.41
C VAL A 87 3.87 69.06 45.54
N SER A 88 3.38 67.90 46.00
CA SER A 88 1.96 67.72 46.35
C SER A 88 1.46 68.70 47.42
N THR A 89 2.35 69.27 48.24
CA THR A 89 2.00 70.30 49.24
C THR A 89 2.11 71.73 48.71
N LEU A 90 2.82 71.95 47.59
CA LEU A 90 3.04 73.27 46.97
C LEU A 90 2.07 73.55 45.81
N ALA A 91 1.80 72.56 44.95
CA ALA A 91 0.83 72.64 43.86
C ALA A 91 0.13 71.29 43.63
N PRO A 92 -1.01 71.06 44.29
CA PRO A 92 -1.84 69.87 44.07
C PRO A 92 -2.29 69.71 42.60
N THR A 93 -2.48 70.81 41.87
CA THR A 93 -2.88 70.83 40.45
C THR A 93 -1.77 70.33 39.51
N ALA A 94 -0.52 70.76 39.75
CA ALA A 94 0.63 70.38 38.95
C ALA A 94 1.19 68.98 39.28
N LEU A 95 0.72 68.35 40.36
CA LEU A 95 1.24 67.09 40.90
C LEU A 95 1.31 65.97 39.86
N ARG A 96 0.32 65.85 38.97
CA ARG A 96 0.27 64.80 37.93
C ARG A 96 1.42 64.94 36.92
N ASP A 97 1.76 66.17 36.56
CA ASP A 97 2.75 66.46 35.52
C ASP A 97 4.16 66.47 36.11
N VAL A 98 4.29 66.88 37.37
CA VAL A 98 5.49 66.70 38.18
C VAL A 98 5.80 65.22 38.44
N THR A 99 4.78 64.39 38.70
CA THR A 99 4.97 62.93 38.82
C THR A 99 5.44 62.34 37.49
N THR A 100 4.81 62.74 36.38
CA THR A 100 5.21 62.30 35.03
C THR A 100 6.66 62.70 34.72
N ALA A 101 7.08 63.91 35.06
CA ALA A 101 8.47 64.37 34.88
C ALA A 101 9.45 63.66 35.83
N ALA A 102 9.06 63.39 37.07
CA ALA A 102 9.88 62.65 38.02
C ALA A 102 10.14 61.21 37.54
N ASP A 103 9.12 60.56 36.98
CA ASP A 103 9.19 59.21 36.38
C ASP A 103 10.07 59.19 35.11
N LEU A 104 9.95 60.20 34.25
CA LEU A 104 10.81 60.35 33.06
C LEU A 104 12.29 60.54 33.41
N GLY A 105 12.62 61.06 34.59
CA GLY A 105 14.00 61.16 35.08
C GLY A 105 14.60 59.81 35.47
N VAL A 106 13.79 58.86 35.97
CA VAL A 106 14.29 57.58 36.53
C VAL A 106 14.61 56.52 35.45
N LEU A 107 14.16 56.72 34.21
CA LEU A 107 14.20 55.70 33.14
C LEU A 107 15.56 55.49 32.42
N THR A 108 16.70 55.85 33.02
CA THR A 108 18.02 55.54 32.42
C THR A 108 19.02 54.91 33.38
N SER A 109 19.27 53.61 33.19
CA SER A 109 20.51 52.95 33.64
C SER A 109 21.48 52.80 32.47
N GLY A 110 22.34 53.79 32.23
CA GLY A 110 23.66 53.56 31.63
C GLY A 110 23.93 53.94 30.17
N GLN A 111 22.96 54.34 29.34
CA GLN A 111 23.23 54.78 27.95
C GLN A 111 22.45 56.04 27.52
N ARG A 112 22.83 56.60 26.36
CA ARG A 112 22.38 57.91 25.83
C ARG A 112 20.85 58.03 25.76
N MET A 113 20.38 59.24 26.03
CA MET A 113 18.98 59.63 26.12
C MET A 113 18.18 59.33 24.84
N VAL A 114 17.10 58.55 24.97
CA VAL A 114 16.06 58.33 23.95
C VAL A 114 14.70 58.50 24.63
N LEU A 115 13.78 59.25 24.01
CA LEU A 115 12.40 59.34 24.49
C LEU A 115 11.64 58.06 24.14
N ALA A 116 10.95 57.46 25.11
CA ALA A 116 10.03 56.36 24.85
C ALA A 116 8.90 56.83 23.90
N PRO A 117 8.52 56.06 22.86
CA PRO A 117 7.64 56.57 21.79
C PRO A 117 6.23 56.96 22.26
N ASN A 118 5.76 56.39 23.37
CA ASN A 118 4.53 56.78 24.03
C ASN A 118 4.59 58.18 24.70
N ALA A 119 5.77 58.77 24.94
CA ALA A 119 5.87 60.17 25.36
C ALA A 119 5.30 61.13 24.31
N ALA A 120 5.55 60.86 23.01
CA ALA A 120 5.00 61.67 21.92
C ALA A 120 3.48 61.55 21.81
N GLN A 121 2.91 60.34 21.94
CA GLN A 121 1.45 60.15 21.94
C GLN A 121 0.76 60.72 23.18
N VAL A 122 1.38 60.65 24.37
CA VAL A 122 0.84 61.24 25.61
C VAL A 122 0.91 62.77 25.59
N LEU A 123 1.92 63.37 24.94
CA LEU A 123 1.94 64.81 24.65
C LEU A 123 0.87 65.17 23.60
N ALA A 124 0.80 64.43 22.48
CA ALA A 124 -0.10 64.73 21.36
C ALA A 124 -1.59 64.60 21.69
N THR A 125 -1.97 63.63 22.54
CA THR A 125 -3.36 63.50 23.03
C THR A 125 -3.72 64.56 24.06
N ARG A 126 -2.76 65.08 24.83
CA ARG A 126 -3.00 66.19 25.78
C ARG A 126 -3.07 67.57 25.12
N THR A 127 -2.48 67.76 23.93
CA THR A 127 -2.58 69.03 23.18
C THR A 127 -3.99 69.37 22.69
N ALA A 128 -4.96 68.46 22.78
CA ALA A 128 -6.34 68.71 22.36
C ALA A 128 -7.21 69.50 23.38
N SER A 129 -6.71 69.79 24.59
CA SER A 129 -7.56 70.34 25.68
C SER A 129 -6.93 71.45 26.52
N ALA A 130 -5.74 71.94 26.19
CA ALA A 130 -5.06 73.01 26.95
C ALA A 130 -4.65 74.18 26.03
N SER A 131 -5.37 75.29 26.15
CA SER A 131 -5.00 76.56 25.51
C SER A 131 -3.74 77.16 26.15
N GLY A 132 -2.79 77.62 25.33
CA GLY A 132 -1.70 78.50 25.78
C GLY A 132 -0.27 77.95 25.79
N LEU A 133 0.11 77.08 24.84
CA LEU A 133 1.53 76.81 24.56
C LEU A 133 1.75 76.39 23.09
N THR A 134 2.60 77.13 22.37
CA THR A 134 2.87 76.87 20.94
C THR A 134 3.92 75.78 20.73
N ALA A 135 3.75 74.98 19.68
CA ALA A 135 4.49 73.75 19.42
C ALA A 135 6.00 73.91 19.07
N SER A 136 6.51 75.15 18.98
CA SER A 136 7.90 75.42 18.57
C SER A 136 8.94 75.18 19.67
N SER A 137 8.55 75.10 20.95
CA SER A 137 9.49 74.92 22.06
C SER A 137 10.01 73.49 22.25
N TYR A 138 9.43 72.50 21.58
CA TYR A 138 9.86 71.09 21.64
C TYR A 138 10.67 70.62 20.41
N GLN A 139 10.83 71.46 19.38
CA GLN A 139 11.39 71.02 18.08
C GLN A 139 12.91 70.85 18.03
N ASN A 140 13.66 71.25 19.07
CA ASN A 140 15.14 71.24 19.06
C ASN A 140 15.77 70.13 19.92
N VAL A 141 15.02 69.14 20.39
CA VAL A 141 15.61 67.86 20.80
C VAL A 141 15.74 67.00 19.56
N ALA A 142 16.96 66.86 19.04
CA ALA A 142 17.24 65.94 17.95
C ALA A 142 16.95 64.51 18.41
N MET A 143 15.82 63.96 17.96
CA MET A 143 15.53 62.53 18.07
C MET A 143 16.61 61.78 17.28
N ALA A 144 17.57 61.18 18.00
CA ALA A 144 18.33 60.09 17.43
C ALA A 144 17.32 59.00 17.05
N VAL A 145 17.32 58.56 15.80
CA VAL A 145 16.37 57.55 15.32
C VAL A 145 16.69 56.24 16.05
N ASN A 146 15.87 55.91 17.06
CA ASN A 146 16.02 54.65 17.76
C ASN A 146 15.38 53.56 16.89
N ASN A 147 16.23 52.86 16.13
CA ASN A 147 15.84 51.74 15.29
C ASN A 147 15.59 50.44 16.09
N SER A 148 15.42 50.51 17.42
CA SER A 148 15.21 49.34 18.28
C SER A 148 13.72 49.15 18.62
N PRO A 149 13.28 47.90 18.87
CA PRO A 149 11.92 47.61 19.31
C PRO A 149 11.60 48.19 20.70
N ASN A 150 10.31 48.43 20.95
CA ASN A 150 9.79 48.60 22.30
C ASN A 150 9.84 47.23 22.99
N LEU A 151 10.43 47.14 24.19
CA LEU A 151 10.54 45.88 24.91
C LEU A 151 9.70 45.90 26.19
N PRO A 152 9.06 44.78 26.57
CA PRO A 152 8.33 44.69 27.82
C PRO A 152 9.27 44.82 29.03
N ASN A 153 8.71 45.30 30.14
CA ASN A 153 9.42 45.43 31.41
C ASN A 153 8.59 44.77 32.53
N PRO A 154 9.08 43.71 33.20
CA PRO A 154 10.38 43.07 32.99
C PRO A 154 10.49 42.38 31.62
N MET A 155 11.71 42.31 31.10
CA MET A 155 12.03 41.55 29.90
C MET A 155 12.09 40.04 30.25
N PRO A 156 11.65 39.13 29.35
CA PRO A 156 11.87 37.70 29.54
C PRO A 156 13.36 37.35 29.66
N SER A 157 13.67 36.23 30.30
CA SER A 157 15.04 35.72 30.35
C SER A 157 15.56 35.35 28.95
N ARG A 158 16.89 35.37 28.77
CA ARG A 158 17.53 34.95 27.51
C ARG A 158 17.03 33.58 27.02
N THR A 159 16.87 32.61 27.92
CA THR A 159 16.35 31.28 27.58
C THR A 159 14.93 31.34 27.02
N GLU A 160 14.03 32.12 27.62
CA GLU A 160 12.67 32.31 27.10
C GLU A 160 12.66 33.02 25.74
N GLN A 161 13.67 33.84 25.45
CA GLN A 161 13.84 34.53 24.18
C GLN A 161 14.46 33.65 23.06
N THR A 162 15.36 32.71 23.38
CA THR A 162 16.19 32.01 22.37
C THR A 162 16.09 30.49 22.36
N TRP A 163 15.30 29.84 23.23
CA TRP A 163 15.28 28.37 23.34
C TRP A 163 14.99 27.66 22.01
N ASN A 164 14.20 28.27 21.11
CA ASN A 164 13.91 27.74 19.78
C ASN A 164 15.16 27.76 18.87
N LEU A 165 15.97 28.83 18.92
CA LEU A 165 17.24 28.94 18.20
C LEU A 165 18.30 27.98 18.78
N ASP A 166 18.36 27.88 20.11
CA ASP A 166 19.27 26.99 20.82
C ASP A 166 18.93 25.51 20.54
N MET A 167 17.64 25.16 20.50
CA MET A 167 17.15 23.80 20.22
C MET A 167 17.55 23.28 18.83
N ILE A 168 17.50 24.13 17.79
CA ILE A 168 17.90 23.75 16.43
C ILE A 168 19.41 23.92 16.18
N GLY A 169 20.19 24.32 17.20
CA GLY A 169 21.63 24.55 17.08
C GLY A 169 22.02 25.74 16.19
N ALA A 170 21.16 26.76 16.05
CA ALA A 170 21.34 27.83 15.06
C ALA A 170 22.70 28.56 15.18
N GLN A 171 23.23 28.70 16.40
CA GLN A 171 24.55 29.29 16.66
C GLN A 171 25.70 28.58 15.93
N GLY A 172 25.57 27.28 15.63
CA GLY A 172 26.55 26.54 14.84
C GLY A 172 26.68 27.05 13.40
N ALA A 173 25.55 27.44 12.78
CA ALA A 173 25.54 28.05 11.45
C ALA A 173 26.02 29.51 11.48
N TYR A 174 25.62 30.29 12.49
CA TYR A 174 26.08 31.68 12.66
C TYR A 174 27.61 31.75 12.84
N ASN A 175 28.19 30.82 13.62
CA ASN A 175 29.64 30.70 13.79
C ASN A 175 30.39 30.38 12.47
N ARG A 176 29.70 29.80 11.48
CA ARG A 176 30.21 29.53 10.13
C ARG A 176 29.91 30.66 9.13
N GLY A 177 29.25 31.75 9.56
CA GLY A 177 28.92 32.91 8.74
C GLY A 177 27.61 32.81 7.95
N PHE A 178 26.75 31.83 8.25
CA PHE A 178 25.46 31.65 7.57
C PHE A 178 24.31 32.21 8.43
N THR A 179 23.66 33.25 7.94
CA THR A 179 22.68 34.11 8.65
C THR A 179 21.41 34.37 7.82
N GLY A 180 21.31 33.81 6.62
CA GLY A 180 20.27 34.08 5.63
C GLY A 180 20.59 35.23 4.67
N ALA A 181 21.78 35.83 4.77
CA ALA A 181 22.16 37.00 4.00
C ALA A 181 22.00 36.79 2.48
N GLY A 182 21.31 37.72 1.83
CA GLY A 182 21.05 37.69 0.38
C GLY A 182 19.89 36.78 -0.05
N VAL A 183 19.23 36.07 0.88
CA VAL A 183 18.09 35.18 0.58
C VAL A 183 16.77 35.92 0.83
N THR A 184 15.77 35.64 -0.02
CA THR A 184 14.39 36.12 0.17
C THR A 184 13.45 34.94 0.42
N VAL A 185 12.62 35.04 1.45
CA VAL A 185 11.53 34.11 1.77
C VAL A 185 10.19 34.78 1.46
N THR A 186 9.24 34.06 0.90
CA THR A 186 7.85 34.54 0.71
C THR A 186 6.99 34.02 1.87
N VAL A 187 6.18 34.89 2.48
CA VAL A 187 5.37 34.55 3.65
C VAL A 187 3.92 34.93 3.36
N ALA A 188 3.00 33.97 3.48
CA ALA A 188 1.57 34.19 3.26
C ALA A 188 0.80 34.09 4.58
N ASP A 189 0.15 35.18 4.99
CA ASP A 189 -0.39 35.35 6.34
C ASP A 189 -1.54 36.39 6.45
N THR A 190 -2.00 36.72 7.67
CA THR A 190 -3.10 37.67 7.98
C THR A 190 -2.73 39.13 7.73
N GLY A 191 -1.51 39.51 8.14
CA GLY A 191 -0.97 40.86 7.96
C GLY A 191 0.33 41.11 8.72
N PHE A 192 1.01 42.20 8.36
CA PHE A 192 2.40 42.46 8.74
C PHE A 192 2.58 43.90 9.24
N ASP A 193 3.11 44.09 10.45
CA ASP A 193 3.43 45.43 10.95
C ASP A 193 4.70 45.96 10.26
N THR A 194 4.49 46.63 9.12
CA THR A 194 5.54 47.32 8.33
C THR A 194 6.25 48.44 9.09
N THR A 195 5.83 48.75 10.32
CA THR A 195 6.46 49.73 11.22
C THR A 195 7.20 49.10 12.40
N ASN A 196 7.21 47.77 12.56
CA ASN A 196 8.01 47.11 13.58
C ASN A 196 9.50 47.18 13.21
N ALA A 197 10.34 47.65 14.13
CA ALA A 197 11.77 47.88 13.94
C ALA A 197 12.53 46.59 13.55
N GLY A 198 12.13 45.42 14.07
CA GLY A 198 12.71 44.14 13.69
C GLY A 198 12.36 43.68 12.27
N LEU A 199 11.35 44.28 11.63
CA LEU A 199 10.83 43.87 10.31
C LEU A 199 10.93 44.95 9.23
N VAL A 200 10.99 46.23 9.59
CA VAL A 200 10.89 47.37 8.64
C VAL A 200 11.95 47.33 7.53
N ASN A 201 13.17 46.87 7.83
CA ASN A 201 14.26 46.71 6.87
C ASN A 201 14.25 45.35 6.14
N LYS A 202 13.36 44.44 6.54
CA LYS A 202 13.29 43.04 6.08
C LYS A 202 12.15 42.82 5.09
N LEU A 203 11.04 43.56 5.22
CA LEU A 203 9.87 43.44 4.35
C LEU A 203 10.06 44.13 2.99
N ARG A 204 10.07 43.35 1.91
CA ARG A 204 10.07 43.80 0.51
C ARG A 204 8.65 44.18 0.07
N THR A 205 8.09 45.21 0.69
CA THR A 205 6.71 45.67 0.49
C THR A 205 6.38 46.01 -0.97
N ASN A 206 7.38 46.42 -1.76
CA ASN A 206 7.24 46.68 -3.20
C ASN A 206 6.91 45.43 -4.06
N LEU A 207 7.10 44.23 -3.50
CA LEU A 207 6.70 42.94 -4.10
C LEU A 207 5.52 42.30 -3.35
N GLY A 208 5.01 42.93 -2.30
CA GLY A 208 3.90 42.40 -1.53
C GLY A 208 2.57 42.47 -2.28
N LYS A 209 1.64 41.60 -1.88
CA LYS A 209 0.27 41.58 -2.41
C LYS A 209 -0.75 41.30 -1.31
N ASN A 210 -1.92 41.88 -1.48
CA ASN A 210 -3.11 41.57 -0.70
C ASN A 210 -4.13 40.84 -1.57
N TYR A 211 -4.70 39.75 -1.04
CA TYR A 211 -5.79 38.97 -1.64
C TYR A 211 -7.06 38.98 -0.78
N MET A 212 -7.06 39.76 0.31
CA MET A 212 -8.12 39.84 1.31
C MET A 212 -8.84 41.19 1.25
N VAL A 213 -10.13 41.18 1.58
CA VAL A 213 -11.00 42.37 1.61
C VAL A 213 -11.68 42.45 2.98
N GLU A 214 -11.58 43.59 3.65
CA GLU A 214 -12.40 43.86 4.84
C GLU A 214 -13.87 44.01 4.46
N ILE A 215 -14.78 43.38 5.22
CA ILE A 215 -16.22 43.54 5.02
C ILE A 215 -16.59 45.02 5.16
N GLY A 216 -17.03 45.62 4.06
CA GLY A 216 -17.44 47.03 4.01
C GLY A 216 -16.34 48.05 3.65
N LYS A 217 -15.11 47.62 3.34
CA LYS A 217 -14.08 48.50 2.76
C LYS A 217 -13.86 48.22 1.27
N ALA A 218 -13.21 49.16 0.58
CA ALA A 218 -12.68 48.95 -0.75
C ALA A 218 -11.43 48.06 -0.69
N PHE A 219 -11.24 47.20 -1.69
CA PHE A 219 -10.04 46.38 -1.83
C PHE A 219 -8.83 47.23 -2.24
N ASP A 220 -7.75 47.16 -1.46
CA ASP A 220 -6.42 47.66 -1.84
C ASP A 220 -5.48 46.47 -2.03
N PRO A 221 -4.96 46.21 -3.25
CA PRO A 221 -4.05 45.10 -3.52
C PRO A 221 -2.65 45.27 -2.90
N ASN A 222 -2.35 46.41 -2.25
CA ASN A 222 -1.09 46.71 -1.59
C ASN A 222 -1.23 46.88 -0.06
N ASP A 223 -2.42 46.69 0.53
CA ASP A 223 -2.60 46.74 1.98
C ASP A 223 -2.08 45.46 2.67
N LEU A 224 -0.87 45.57 3.21
CA LEU A 224 -0.16 44.53 3.94
C LEU A 224 -0.34 44.61 5.45
N SER A 225 -1.14 45.56 5.97
CA SER A 225 -1.20 45.85 7.41
C SER A 225 -1.87 44.74 8.24
N PRO A 226 -1.55 44.59 9.54
CA PRO A 226 -2.20 43.62 10.43
C PRO A 226 -3.70 43.90 10.56
N GLU A 227 -4.46 42.86 10.90
CA GLU A 227 -5.90 42.99 10.99
C GLU A 227 -6.34 43.88 12.18
N SER A 228 -7.29 44.78 11.89
CA SER A 228 -7.79 45.89 12.71
C SER A 228 -6.89 47.13 12.92
N ALA A 229 -7.54 48.29 13.03
CA ALA A 229 -6.92 49.54 13.51
C ALA A 229 -6.49 49.50 14.99
N GLN A 230 -6.81 48.43 15.73
CA GLN A 230 -6.36 48.20 17.11
C GLN A 230 -5.08 47.34 17.19
N LYS A 231 -4.56 46.84 16.06
CA LYS A 231 -3.33 46.03 15.98
C LYS A 231 -3.34 44.78 16.87
N THR A 232 -4.48 44.09 16.96
CA THR A 232 -4.67 42.86 17.76
C THR A 232 -4.20 41.58 17.07
N ASP A 233 -4.26 41.53 15.73
CA ASP A 233 -3.69 40.43 14.95
C ASP A 233 -2.16 40.47 15.01
N ILE A 234 -1.57 39.49 15.68
CA ILE A 234 -0.12 39.36 15.83
C ILE A 234 0.52 38.41 14.81
N HIS A 235 -0.28 37.64 14.06
CA HIS A 235 0.15 36.35 13.53
C HIS A 235 1.24 36.49 12.45
N GLY A 236 0.96 37.18 11.34
CA GLY A 236 1.93 37.36 10.25
C GLY A 236 3.19 38.13 10.65
N SER A 237 3.09 39.03 11.64
CA SER A 237 4.25 39.71 12.22
C SER A 237 5.12 38.78 13.06
N HIS A 238 4.51 37.85 13.81
CA HIS A 238 5.21 36.87 14.64
C HIS A 238 5.93 35.82 13.78
N VAL A 239 5.22 35.31 12.76
CA VAL A 239 5.73 34.41 11.72
C VAL A 239 6.91 35.03 10.97
N ALA A 240 6.78 36.27 10.50
CA ALA A 240 7.86 36.98 9.81
C ALA A 240 9.09 37.19 10.72
N GLY A 241 8.87 37.46 12.02
CA GLY A 241 9.94 37.64 12.98
C GLY A 241 10.77 36.38 13.23
N ILE A 242 10.11 35.22 13.33
CA ILE A 242 10.81 33.93 13.51
C ILE A 242 11.74 33.64 12.32
N ILE A 243 11.35 34.05 11.11
CA ILE A 243 12.19 33.91 9.92
C ILE A 243 13.35 34.91 9.96
N ALA A 244 13.07 36.21 10.02
CA ALA A 244 14.05 37.24 9.67
C ALA A 244 14.09 38.49 10.58
N ALA A 245 13.55 38.44 11.82
CA ALA A 245 13.66 39.57 12.74
C ALA A 245 15.12 40.03 12.91
N GLU A 246 15.35 41.33 12.75
CA GLU A 246 16.67 41.95 12.88
C GLU A 246 17.27 41.71 14.27
N LYS A 247 18.57 41.43 14.32
CA LYS A 247 19.30 41.20 15.56
C LYS A 247 19.73 42.53 16.18
N PHE A 248 19.34 42.77 17.42
CA PHE A 248 19.68 43.97 18.18
C PHE A 248 20.55 43.64 19.42
N ASP A 249 21.26 44.64 19.94
CA ASP A 249 22.05 44.49 21.17
C ASP A 249 21.19 44.49 22.46
N ASN A 250 19.91 44.89 22.37
CA ASN A 250 19.01 45.07 23.52
C ASN A 250 17.92 44.00 23.67
N VAL A 251 17.86 43.01 22.77
CA VAL A 251 16.95 41.86 22.82
C VAL A 251 17.68 40.64 22.26
N ASP A 252 17.66 39.51 22.96
CA ASP A 252 18.36 38.28 22.52
C ASP A 252 17.62 37.59 21.37
N ALA A 253 16.29 37.73 21.30
CA ALA A 253 15.46 37.17 20.23
C ALA A 253 15.71 37.85 18.87
N HIS A 254 15.88 37.03 17.85
CA HIS A 254 16.03 37.43 16.45
C HIS A 254 15.58 36.28 15.52
N GLY A 255 15.46 36.54 14.22
CA GLY A 255 15.08 35.50 13.26
C GLY A 255 16.14 34.40 13.11
N VAL A 256 15.71 33.19 12.71
CA VAL A 256 16.62 32.08 12.33
C VAL A 256 17.53 32.48 11.16
N ALA A 257 17.00 33.29 10.26
CA ALA A 257 17.69 33.88 9.12
C ALA A 257 17.65 35.41 9.23
N TYR A 258 18.21 35.96 10.30
CA TYR A 258 18.11 37.39 10.65
C TYR A 258 18.66 38.37 9.60
N ASP A 259 19.44 37.93 8.60
CA ASP A 259 19.90 38.75 7.47
C ASP A 259 19.11 38.50 6.16
N ALA A 260 18.09 37.63 6.17
CA ALA A 260 17.19 37.42 5.04
C ALA A 260 16.19 38.57 4.86
N SER A 261 15.54 38.60 3.70
CA SER A 261 14.41 39.47 3.39
C SER A 261 13.12 38.66 3.23
N ILE A 262 11.98 39.32 3.42
CA ILE A 262 10.65 38.71 3.33
C ILE A 262 9.82 39.39 2.23
N ILE A 263 9.12 38.62 1.40
CA ILE A 263 8.02 39.12 0.55
C ILE A 263 6.71 38.81 1.29
N PRO A 264 6.04 39.81 1.89
CA PRO A 264 4.78 39.62 2.60
C PRO A 264 3.62 39.50 1.61
N LEU A 265 2.84 38.42 1.73
CA LEU A 265 1.58 38.20 1.03
C LEU A 265 0.46 38.09 2.07
N ARG A 266 -0.59 38.88 1.89
CA ARG A 266 -1.79 38.82 2.75
C ARG A 266 -2.83 37.93 2.07
N ALA A 267 -3.05 36.74 2.64
CA ALA A 267 -3.72 35.63 1.96
C ALA A 267 -4.71 34.83 2.82
N ILE A 268 -4.74 35.05 4.14
CA ILE A 268 -5.68 34.43 5.09
C ILE A 268 -6.40 35.51 5.90
N ALA A 269 -7.44 35.14 6.64
CA ALA A 269 -8.36 36.04 7.35
C ALA A 269 -8.34 35.83 8.87
N GLU A 270 -8.36 36.92 9.64
CA GLU A 270 -9.00 37.00 10.96
C GLU A 270 -10.53 37.23 10.81
N LYS A 271 -11.21 37.48 11.92
CA LYS A 271 -12.67 37.63 11.96
C LYS A 271 -13.12 38.96 11.35
N GLY A 272 -13.68 38.89 10.13
CA GLY A 272 -14.32 40.04 9.46
C GLY A 272 -13.86 40.29 8.02
N TYR A 273 -13.10 39.37 7.44
CA TYR A 273 -12.55 39.47 6.09
C TYR A 273 -13.16 38.44 5.14
N THR A 274 -13.11 38.73 3.85
CA THR A 274 -13.49 37.83 2.75
C THR A 274 -12.43 37.83 1.66
N THR A 275 -12.37 36.79 0.84
CA THR A 275 -11.44 36.73 -0.30
C THR A 275 -11.81 37.75 -1.38
N TYR A 276 -10.80 38.29 -2.07
CA TYR A 276 -11.04 39.12 -3.24
C TYR A 276 -11.69 38.31 -4.36
N GLY A 277 -12.80 38.81 -4.93
CA GLY A 277 -13.44 38.23 -6.11
C GLY A 277 -14.08 36.84 -5.94
N ASN A 278 -14.28 36.36 -4.70
CA ASN A 278 -14.77 35.01 -4.38
C ASN A 278 -13.88 33.87 -4.90
N VAL A 279 -12.59 34.12 -5.15
CA VAL A 279 -11.60 33.09 -5.50
C VAL A 279 -10.74 32.73 -4.29
N ASP A 280 -10.06 31.59 -4.34
CA ASP A 280 -9.17 31.14 -3.27
C ASP A 280 -7.92 32.03 -3.16
N SER A 281 -7.80 32.76 -2.05
CA SER A 281 -6.68 33.66 -1.76
C SER A 281 -5.36 32.93 -1.54
N SER A 282 -5.39 31.69 -1.04
CA SER A 282 -4.21 30.84 -0.87
C SER A 282 -3.66 30.41 -2.23
N ALA A 283 -4.55 29.97 -3.13
CA ALA A 283 -4.20 29.60 -4.51
C ALA A 283 -3.66 30.78 -5.32
N LEU A 284 -4.20 31.99 -5.13
CA LEU A 284 -3.66 33.21 -5.74
C LEU A 284 -2.25 33.53 -5.22
N ALA A 285 -2.02 33.45 -3.91
CA ALA A 285 -0.72 33.72 -3.30
C ALA A 285 0.34 32.69 -3.74
N LEU A 286 0.00 31.40 -3.81
CA LEU A 286 0.85 30.33 -4.33
C LEU A 286 1.18 30.52 -5.82
N ASN A 287 0.20 30.83 -6.68
CA ASN A 287 0.46 31.09 -8.10
C ASN A 287 1.32 32.35 -8.32
N TYR A 288 1.12 33.41 -7.52
CA TYR A 288 2.01 34.58 -7.55
C TYR A 288 3.43 34.19 -7.11
N PHE A 289 3.58 33.42 -6.03
CA PHE A 289 4.87 32.89 -5.61
C PHE A 289 5.55 32.03 -6.68
N ALA A 290 4.80 31.18 -7.40
CA ALA A 290 5.32 30.41 -8.53
C ALA A 290 5.92 31.33 -9.61
N SER A 291 5.30 32.49 -9.87
CA SER A 291 5.80 33.48 -10.85
C SER A 291 6.99 34.34 -10.37
N LEU A 292 7.20 34.50 -9.06
CA LEU A 292 8.25 35.38 -8.53
C LEU A 292 9.67 34.84 -8.79
N SER A 293 10.59 35.70 -9.20
CA SER A 293 12.02 35.38 -9.29
C SER A 293 12.78 35.83 -8.03
N GLY A 294 13.91 35.17 -7.75
CA GLY A 294 14.76 35.50 -6.59
C GLY A 294 14.21 35.08 -5.22
N THR A 295 13.20 34.20 -5.18
CA THR A 295 12.67 33.55 -3.97
C THR A 295 12.41 32.07 -4.27
N MET A 296 12.73 31.19 -3.31
CA MET A 296 12.59 29.73 -3.44
C MET A 296 11.71 29.11 -2.34
N VAL A 297 11.43 29.83 -1.26
CA VAL A 297 10.72 29.32 -0.08
C VAL A 297 9.42 30.10 0.12
N TYR A 298 8.30 29.37 0.25
CA TYR A 298 7.01 29.90 0.66
C TYR A 298 6.62 29.33 2.02
N ASN A 299 6.42 30.21 2.99
CA ASN A 299 5.96 29.86 4.32
C ASN A 299 4.43 29.92 4.38
N ALA A 300 3.80 28.76 4.52
CA ALA A 300 2.37 28.59 4.76
C ALA A 300 2.12 28.24 6.24
N SER A 301 2.09 29.27 7.10
CA SER A 301 1.76 29.15 8.53
C SER A 301 0.26 29.00 8.80
N TYR A 302 -0.48 28.39 7.87
CA TYR A 302 -1.93 28.29 7.88
C TYR A 302 -2.40 26.89 7.48
N GLY A 303 -3.68 26.61 7.71
CA GLY A 303 -4.36 25.37 7.34
C GLY A 303 -5.88 25.58 7.27
N PRO A 304 -6.65 24.50 7.02
CA PRO A 304 -8.11 24.56 7.00
C PRO A 304 -8.66 25.02 8.35
N ASN A 305 -9.77 25.74 8.36
CA ASN A 305 -10.43 26.12 9.62
C ASN A 305 -11.30 24.96 10.13
N SER A 306 -10.89 24.36 11.26
CA SER A 306 -11.56 23.28 11.97
C SER A 306 -12.44 23.75 13.15
N ASP A 307 -12.55 25.06 13.40
CA ASP A 307 -13.18 25.64 14.59
C ASP A 307 -14.58 25.05 14.86
N GLY A 308 -14.73 24.42 16.03
CA GLY A 308 -15.99 23.80 16.47
C GLY A 308 -16.21 22.36 15.97
N LEU A 309 -15.33 21.80 15.13
CA LEU A 309 -15.31 20.38 14.80
C LEU A 309 -14.50 19.60 15.85
N THR A 310 -15.09 18.56 16.43
CA THR A 310 -14.41 17.74 17.45
C THR A 310 -14.59 16.24 17.18
N ASN A 311 -13.67 15.43 17.72
CA ASN A 311 -13.68 13.97 17.66
C ASN A 311 -13.63 13.34 16.26
N LEU A 312 -13.21 14.09 15.24
CA LEU A 312 -13.04 13.62 13.86
C LEU A 312 -12.12 12.38 13.80
N LYS A 313 -12.49 11.44 12.94
CA LYS A 313 -11.73 10.19 12.68
C LYS A 313 -10.82 10.30 11.47
N LEU A 314 -11.22 11.11 10.51
CA LEU A 314 -10.55 11.40 9.25
C LEU A 314 -10.75 12.88 8.92
N TRP A 315 -9.94 13.43 8.02
CA TRP A 315 -10.11 14.79 7.52
C TRP A 315 -11.18 14.83 6.43
N THR A 316 -12.26 15.59 6.64
CA THR A 316 -13.23 15.87 5.56
C THR A 316 -12.62 16.92 4.63
N VAL A 317 -12.45 16.56 3.36
CA VAL A 317 -11.82 17.43 2.34
C VAL A 317 -12.90 17.94 1.40
N GLY A 318 -12.98 19.26 1.24
CA GLY A 318 -13.85 19.91 0.26
C GLY A 318 -13.16 20.10 -1.09
N ASN A 319 -13.70 20.98 -1.94
CA ASN A 319 -12.98 21.38 -3.15
C ASN A 319 -11.66 22.08 -2.79
N ILE A 320 -10.55 21.47 -3.21
CA ILE A 320 -9.18 21.96 -3.03
C ILE A 320 -8.45 22.16 -4.38
N ASP A 321 -9.17 22.06 -5.51
CA ASP A 321 -8.56 22.02 -6.85
C ASP A 321 -7.69 23.26 -7.12
N ASP A 322 -8.15 24.45 -6.74
CA ASP A 322 -7.41 25.70 -6.96
C ASP A 322 -6.08 25.72 -6.16
N GLU A 323 -6.12 25.39 -4.87
CA GLU A 323 -4.91 25.35 -4.02
C GLU A 323 -3.95 24.22 -4.45
N ALA A 324 -4.47 23.04 -4.80
CA ALA A 324 -3.68 21.91 -5.28
C ALA A 324 -2.99 22.21 -6.63
N ASN A 325 -3.71 22.82 -7.57
CA ASN A 325 -3.13 23.27 -8.85
C ASN A 325 -2.09 24.39 -8.65
N ALA A 326 -2.33 25.31 -7.70
CA ALA A 326 -1.37 26.35 -7.37
C ALA A 326 -0.08 25.76 -6.74
N ALA A 327 -0.22 24.82 -5.79
CA ALA A 327 0.89 24.09 -5.21
C ALA A 327 1.68 23.31 -6.29
N PHE A 328 0.98 22.66 -7.23
CA PHE A 328 1.62 22.00 -8.38
C PHE A 328 2.44 22.96 -9.22
N ASN A 329 1.92 24.15 -9.54
CA ASN A 329 2.66 25.19 -10.27
C ASN A 329 3.91 25.67 -9.50
N VAL A 330 3.82 25.80 -8.17
CA VAL A 330 4.97 26.13 -7.31
C VAL A 330 6.03 25.04 -7.35
N LEU A 331 5.66 23.76 -7.20
CA LEU A 331 6.63 22.68 -7.20
C LEU A 331 7.24 22.47 -8.59
N LYS A 332 6.45 22.62 -9.65
CA LYS A 332 6.93 22.60 -11.04
C LYS A 332 7.91 23.74 -11.35
N ALA A 333 7.79 24.88 -10.66
CA ALA A 333 8.77 25.97 -10.71
C ALA A 333 10.05 25.72 -9.89
N GLY A 334 10.22 24.52 -9.29
CA GLY A 334 11.42 24.14 -8.55
C GLY A 334 11.55 24.79 -7.17
N LYS A 335 10.41 25.05 -6.50
CA LYS A 335 10.34 25.80 -5.23
C LYS A 335 9.83 24.95 -4.06
N ILE A 336 10.03 25.46 -2.85
CA ILE A 336 9.64 24.80 -1.60
C ILE A 336 8.41 25.49 -1.01
N ILE A 337 7.42 24.70 -0.61
CA ILE A 337 6.32 25.12 0.27
C ILE A 337 6.59 24.52 1.65
N VAL A 338 6.69 25.34 2.68
CA VAL A 338 6.82 24.93 4.07
C VAL A 338 5.44 25.11 4.73
N ALA A 339 4.75 24.02 4.98
CA ALA A 339 3.36 24.00 5.44
C ALA A 339 3.24 23.52 6.90
N ALA A 340 2.48 24.27 7.69
CA ALA A 340 2.08 23.86 9.03
C ALA A 340 1.26 22.54 8.98
N ALA A 341 1.53 21.60 9.90
CA ALA A 341 0.77 20.34 9.97
C ALA A 341 -0.66 20.49 10.54
N GLY A 342 -0.95 21.58 11.24
CA GLY A 342 -2.22 21.89 11.89
C GLY A 342 -2.19 21.72 13.42
N ASN A 343 -3.19 22.28 14.10
CA ASN A 343 -3.18 22.52 15.56
C ASN A 343 -4.35 21.83 16.29
N ASP A 344 -4.90 20.76 15.71
CA ASP A 344 -6.23 20.23 16.04
C ASP A 344 -6.20 19.03 16.99
N ARG A 345 -5.02 18.56 17.41
CA ARG A 345 -4.86 17.27 18.10
C ARG A 345 -5.56 17.18 19.44
N ALA A 346 -5.75 18.30 20.12
CA ALA A 346 -6.50 18.36 21.37
C ALA A 346 -7.99 18.01 21.16
N ASP A 347 -8.60 18.53 20.09
CA ASP A 347 -10.02 18.36 19.80
C ASP A 347 -10.31 17.14 18.89
N ASN A 348 -9.35 16.75 18.05
CA ASN A 348 -9.49 15.74 17.00
C ASN A 348 -8.39 14.66 17.03
N PRO A 349 -8.15 13.97 18.17
CA PRO A 349 -6.95 13.13 18.43
C PRO A 349 -6.80 11.85 17.57
N ILE A 350 -7.72 11.59 16.64
CA ILE A 350 -7.64 10.47 15.69
C ILE A 350 -7.29 10.98 14.28
N ALA A 351 -8.04 11.95 13.74
CA ALA A 351 -7.69 12.59 12.47
C ALA A 351 -6.29 13.26 12.54
N ALA A 352 -6.02 13.99 13.63
CA ALA A 352 -4.75 14.67 13.92
C ALA A 352 -3.54 13.76 14.17
N ARG A 353 -3.67 12.44 13.95
CA ARG A 353 -2.52 11.55 13.74
C ARG A 353 -1.81 11.82 12.42
N ASN A 354 -2.44 12.58 11.52
CA ASN A 354 -1.90 13.04 10.24
C ASN A 354 -2.04 14.56 10.14
N ALA A 355 -1.16 15.19 9.37
CA ALA A 355 -1.28 16.60 8.99
C ALA A 355 -2.56 16.87 8.17
N ASN A 356 -2.95 18.14 8.04
CA ASN A 356 -4.04 18.61 7.18
C ASN A 356 -3.60 19.72 6.20
N GLY A 357 -4.54 20.18 5.35
CA GLY A 357 -4.29 21.25 4.37
C GLY A 357 -3.16 20.97 3.38
N LEU A 358 -2.42 22.03 3.03
CA LEU A 358 -1.25 21.97 2.14
C LEU A 358 -0.26 20.86 2.48
N ALA A 359 -0.04 20.58 3.76
CA ALA A 359 0.90 19.56 4.21
C ALA A 359 0.47 18.13 3.81
N LEU A 360 -0.84 17.89 3.66
CA LEU A 360 -1.41 16.59 3.29
C LEU A 360 -1.54 16.40 1.77
N LEU A 361 -1.52 17.47 0.96
CA LEU A 361 -1.76 17.42 -0.50
C LEU A 361 -1.04 16.27 -1.24
N PRO A 362 0.27 15.97 -1.01
CA PRO A 362 0.95 14.91 -1.73
C PRO A 362 0.42 13.50 -1.44
N PHE A 363 -0.33 13.30 -0.36
CA PHE A 363 -0.89 12.00 0.02
C PHE A 363 -2.17 11.63 -0.73
N PHE A 364 -2.92 12.62 -1.24
CA PHE A 364 -4.19 12.37 -1.92
C PHE A 364 -3.98 11.50 -3.15
N ASN A 365 -4.72 10.39 -3.24
CA ASN A 365 -4.69 9.44 -4.33
C ASN A 365 -5.98 8.60 -4.29
N PRO A 366 -6.64 8.28 -5.42
CA PRO A 366 -7.82 7.43 -5.43
C PRO A 366 -7.62 6.06 -4.75
N ALA A 367 -6.41 5.48 -4.80
CA ALA A 367 -6.06 4.25 -4.10
C ALA A 367 -5.88 4.43 -2.58
N HIS A 368 -5.67 5.66 -2.09
CA HIS A 368 -5.54 5.99 -0.67
C HIS A 368 -6.86 6.39 0.01
N ALA A 369 -7.95 6.60 -0.75
CA ALA A 369 -9.24 6.99 -0.18
C ALA A 369 -9.78 5.99 0.88
N ALA A 370 -9.45 4.70 0.75
CA ALA A 370 -9.85 3.66 1.70
C ALA A 370 -8.90 3.51 2.92
N VAL A 371 -7.78 4.26 2.99
CA VAL A 371 -6.75 4.13 4.04
C VAL A 371 -7.17 4.79 5.36
N GLY A 372 -8.26 5.56 5.38
CA GLY A 372 -8.86 6.11 6.61
C GLY A 372 -8.19 7.37 7.14
N VAL A 373 -7.49 8.12 6.29
CA VAL A 373 -6.86 9.41 6.63
C VAL A 373 -7.78 10.59 6.33
N TYR A 374 -8.46 10.55 5.18
CA TYR A 374 -9.33 11.61 4.69
C TYR A 374 -10.61 11.03 4.06
N ASP A 375 -11.61 11.87 3.87
CA ASP A 375 -12.83 11.62 3.12
C ASP A 375 -13.02 12.77 2.13
N ASP A 376 -12.86 12.47 0.84
CA ASP A 376 -12.97 13.42 -0.28
C ASP A 376 -14.41 13.56 -0.82
N GLN A 377 -15.41 13.01 -0.12
CA GLN A 377 -16.81 12.97 -0.55
C GLN A 377 -17.01 12.33 -1.93
N GLY A 378 -16.08 11.49 -2.39
CA GLY A 378 -16.11 10.83 -3.70
C GLY A 378 -15.54 11.66 -4.86
N GLN A 379 -14.77 12.72 -4.57
CA GLN A 379 -14.14 13.57 -5.60
C GLN A 379 -13.00 12.87 -6.37
N GLN A 380 -12.44 11.77 -5.85
CA GLN A 380 -11.30 11.03 -6.42
C GLN A 380 -10.04 11.90 -6.54
N LEU A 381 -9.71 12.63 -5.48
CA LEU A 381 -8.57 13.55 -5.43
C LEU A 381 -7.24 12.81 -5.66
N ASP A 382 -6.42 13.32 -6.59
CA ASP A 382 -5.10 12.79 -6.91
C ASP A 382 -4.02 13.89 -6.87
N GLY A 383 -3.26 13.92 -5.78
CA GLY A 383 -2.09 14.76 -5.57
C GLY A 383 -0.77 14.07 -5.91
N SER A 384 -0.77 12.83 -6.42
CA SER A 384 0.47 12.06 -6.68
C SER A 384 1.46 12.79 -7.60
N ALA A 385 0.95 13.56 -8.56
CA ALA A 385 1.76 14.37 -9.47
C ALA A 385 2.67 15.39 -8.76
N LEU A 386 2.33 15.81 -7.53
CA LEU A 386 3.16 16.69 -6.69
C LEU A 386 4.49 16.01 -6.28
N GLN A 387 4.46 14.70 -6.05
CA GLN A 387 5.62 13.92 -5.57
C GLN A 387 6.74 13.83 -6.63
N HIS A 388 6.43 14.08 -7.90
CA HIS A 388 7.34 13.94 -9.03
C HIS A 388 7.92 15.27 -9.56
N GLN A 389 7.64 16.39 -8.88
CA GLN A 389 8.10 17.72 -9.32
C GLN A 389 9.51 18.06 -8.81
N GLN A 390 10.13 19.10 -9.38
CA GLN A 390 11.45 19.58 -8.96
C GLN A 390 11.45 20.36 -7.62
N GLY A 391 10.27 20.74 -7.14
CA GLY A 391 10.02 21.35 -5.85
C GLY A 391 9.61 20.33 -4.77
N GLN A 392 9.35 20.82 -3.56
CA GLN A 392 8.95 19.99 -2.42
C GLN A 392 7.91 20.71 -1.55
N ILE A 393 6.90 19.97 -1.05
CA ILE A 393 6.11 20.37 0.13
C ILE A 393 6.79 19.78 1.36
N ILE A 394 7.03 20.58 2.39
CA ILE A 394 7.56 20.17 3.69
C ILE A 394 6.44 20.36 4.72
N SER A 395 5.99 19.27 5.33
CA SER A 395 5.07 19.28 6.47
C SER A 395 5.86 19.61 7.76
N VAL A 396 5.33 20.48 8.61
CA VAL A 396 6.03 20.90 9.84
C VAL A 396 5.13 20.73 11.06
N MET A 397 5.53 19.82 11.94
CA MET A 397 4.88 19.58 13.23
C MET A 397 5.62 20.31 14.37
N SER A 398 4.88 20.66 15.43
CA SER A 398 5.40 21.47 16.54
C SER A 398 5.90 20.61 17.71
N VAL A 399 7.08 20.95 18.22
CA VAL A 399 7.58 20.49 19.53
C VAL A 399 7.68 21.62 20.56
N GLY A 400 7.45 21.27 21.81
CA GLY A 400 7.73 22.11 22.98
C GLY A 400 9.20 22.03 23.42
N ILE A 401 9.58 22.80 24.46
CA ILE A 401 10.97 22.89 24.94
C ILE A 401 11.57 21.56 25.42
N THR A 402 10.72 20.59 25.77
CA THR A 402 11.11 19.22 26.17
C THR A 402 11.37 18.28 24.98
N LYS A 403 11.31 18.78 23.73
CA LYS A 403 11.31 17.99 22.47
C LYS A 403 10.13 17.02 22.32
N ALA A 404 9.16 17.04 23.23
CA ALA A 404 7.90 16.32 23.05
C ALA A 404 7.03 17.00 21.98
N ALA A 405 6.29 16.18 21.23
CA ALA A 405 5.25 16.65 20.31
C ALA A 405 4.23 17.50 21.08
N ALA A 406 4.03 18.75 20.66
CA ALA A 406 3.16 19.69 21.36
C ALA A 406 1.73 19.14 21.48
N SER A 407 1.08 19.46 22.60
CA SER A 407 -0.24 18.95 22.99
C SER A 407 -1.31 19.12 21.90
N TYR A 408 -1.29 20.26 21.20
CA TYR A 408 -2.19 20.62 20.12
C TYR A 408 -1.71 20.18 18.72
N SER A 409 -0.42 19.90 18.51
CA SER A 409 0.13 19.69 17.17
C SER A 409 -0.42 18.43 16.51
N ASN A 410 -0.93 18.55 15.30
CA ASN A 410 -1.11 17.39 14.43
C ASN A 410 0.24 16.70 14.23
N LEU A 411 0.21 15.37 14.13
CA LEU A 411 1.40 14.54 13.93
C LEU A 411 1.69 14.35 12.43
N CYS A 412 2.90 13.97 12.08
CA CYS A 412 3.27 13.72 10.69
C CYS A 412 2.41 12.64 10.04
N GLY A 413 2.20 11.50 10.70
CA GLY A 413 1.39 10.40 10.19
C GLY A 413 1.87 9.94 8.81
N VAL A 414 0.94 9.88 7.85
CA VAL A 414 1.26 9.54 6.44
C VAL A 414 2.13 10.57 5.71
N THR A 415 2.36 11.77 6.27
CA THR A 415 3.27 12.78 5.69
C THR A 415 4.72 12.64 6.16
N ALA A 416 5.03 11.65 7.00
CA ALA A 416 6.34 11.46 7.63
C ALA A 416 7.55 11.59 6.68
N SER A 417 7.45 11.08 5.45
CA SER A 417 8.52 11.14 4.45
C SER A 417 8.67 12.49 3.73
N TRP A 418 7.89 13.49 4.11
CA TRP A 418 8.15 14.91 3.86
C TRP A 418 7.89 15.80 5.09
N CYS A 419 7.91 15.23 6.30
CA CYS A 419 7.61 15.93 7.54
C CYS A 419 8.82 16.08 8.46
N VAL A 420 8.94 17.23 9.12
CA VAL A 420 9.95 17.50 10.16
C VAL A 420 9.31 18.09 11.41
N ALA A 421 9.96 17.88 12.55
CA ALA A 421 9.66 18.57 13.79
C ALA A 421 10.46 19.88 13.89
N ALA A 422 9.83 20.93 14.39
CA ALA A 422 10.48 22.21 14.69
C ALA A 422 9.87 22.86 15.93
N PRO A 423 10.61 23.72 16.66
CA PRO A 423 10.08 24.37 17.86
C PRO A 423 8.96 25.34 17.50
N GLY A 424 7.74 25.02 17.93
CA GLY A 424 6.56 25.88 17.81
C GLY A 424 5.93 26.24 19.16
N GLY A 425 6.49 25.76 20.28
CA GLY A 425 6.04 26.05 21.63
C GLY A 425 4.94 25.11 22.13
N ASP A 426 4.80 25.00 23.44
CA ASP A 426 3.66 24.33 24.09
C ASP A 426 3.53 24.83 25.54
N ASP A 427 2.47 25.59 25.81
CA ASP A 427 2.13 26.15 27.13
C ASP A 427 2.05 25.04 28.20
N ALA A 428 1.57 23.84 27.83
CA ALA A 428 1.53 22.68 28.71
C ALA A 428 2.93 22.19 29.16
N THR A 429 3.98 22.56 28.42
CA THR A 429 5.40 22.30 28.77
C THR A 429 6.11 23.53 29.32
N GLY A 430 5.44 24.69 29.41
CA GLY A 430 5.94 25.91 30.03
C GLY A 430 6.84 26.79 29.16
N ALA A 431 6.80 26.66 27.83
CA ALA A 431 7.57 27.51 26.93
C ALA A 431 6.85 27.80 25.60
N LEU A 432 6.77 29.09 25.25
CA LEU A 432 6.20 29.62 24.02
C LEU A 432 7.31 30.23 23.15
N VAL A 433 7.06 30.48 21.86
CA VAL A 433 8.04 31.12 20.97
C VAL A 433 7.92 32.64 21.07
N TYR A 434 9.04 33.32 21.37
CA TYR A 434 9.12 34.78 21.47
C TYR A 434 9.54 35.40 20.13
N SER A 435 8.76 36.32 19.58
CA SER A 435 9.01 36.96 18.27
C SER A 435 8.33 38.33 18.16
N THR A 436 8.57 39.06 17.07
CA THR A 436 8.00 40.38 16.81
C THR A 436 6.48 40.36 16.72
N VAL A 437 5.81 41.33 17.32
CA VAL A 437 4.36 41.55 17.20
C VAL A 437 4.08 43.03 16.86
N PRO A 438 2.85 43.39 16.46
CA PRO A 438 2.53 44.77 16.12
C PRO A 438 2.78 45.78 17.25
N VAL A 439 2.74 47.07 16.92
CA VAL A 439 3.08 48.19 17.82
C VAL A 439 4.58 48.23 18.16
N ASN A 440 5.42 47.72 17.26
CA ASN A 440 6.87 47.69 17.40
C ASN A 440 7.34 47.03 18.72
N THR A 441 6.87 45.81 19.02
CA THR A 441 7.26 45.06 20.23
C THR A 441 7.46 43.58 19.94
N TYR A 442 7.73 42.78 20.97
CA TYR A 442 7.88 41.33 20.93
C TYR A 442 6.89 40.66 21.89
N GLY A 443 6.41 39.47 21.53
CA GLY A 443 5.41 38.71 22.27
C GLY A 443 5.54 37.20 22.07
N PHE A 444 4.83 36.45 22.92
CA PHE A 444 4.81 34.99 22.88
C PHE A 444 3.63 34.45 22.08
N ALA A 445 3.87 33.40 21.28
CA ALA A 445 2.83 32.62 20.62
C ALA A 445 3.23 31.14 20.57
N GLN A 446 2.27 30.27 20.23
CA GLN A 446 2.51 28.86 19.91
C GLN A 446 1.71 28.43 18.69
N GLY A 447 2.21 27.43 17.98
CA GLY A 447 1.52 26.78 16.87
C GLY A 447 2.47 26.00 15.96
N THR A 448 1.94 25.10 15.13
CA THR A 448 2.66 24.66 13.92
C THR A 448 2.97 25.86 13.02
N SER A 449 2.18 26.92 13.12
CA SER A 449 2.41 28.25 12.54
C SER A 449 3.67 28.96 13.02
N MET A 450 4.25 28.59 14.18
CA MET A 450 5.56 29.06 14.68
C MET A 450 6.69 28.05 14.39
N ALA A 451 6.34 26.77 14.22
CA ALA A 451 7.29 25.73 13.79
C ALA A 451 7.67 25.89 12.29
N ALA A 452 6.69 26.11 11.41
CA ALA A 452 6.90 26.35 9.98
C ALA A 452 7.89 27.49 9.65
N PRO A 453 7.81 28.70 10.24
CA PRO A 453 8.77 29.77 9.97
C PRO A 453 10.17 29.45 10.50
N THR A 454 10.29 28.62 11.54
CA THR A 454 11.59 28.12 11.99
C THR A 454 12.26 27.27 10.90
N VAL A 455 11.48 26.40 10.22
CA VAL A 455 11.94 25.63 9.06
C VAL A 455 12.24 26.54 7.86
N SER A 456 11.37 27.50 7.55
CA SER A 456 11.57 28.45 6.44
C SER A 456 12.84 29.29 6.61
N GLY A 457 13.12 29.76 7.83
CA GLY A 457 14.37 30.44 8.16
C GLY A 457 15.59 29.51 8.08
N ALA A 458 15.49 28.27 8.58
CA ALA A 458 16.56 27.29 8.44
C ALA A 458 16.92 27.04 6.96
N ILE A 459 15.93 26.88 6.08
CA ILE A 459 16.15 26.70 4.64
C ILE A 459 16.77 27.95 4.02
N ALA A 460 16.41 29.17 4.45
CA ALA A 460 17.07 30.39 3.98
C ALA A 460 18.57 30.43 4.33
N VAL A 461 18.95 29.96 5.53
CA VAL A 461 20.36 29.77 5.91
C VAL A 461 21.04 28.71 5.02
N LEU A 462 20.34 27.62 4.67
CA LEU A 462 20.88 26.57 3.78
C LEU A 462 21.05 27.02 2.32
N ILE A 463 20.18 27.89 1.82
CA ILE A 463 20.32 28.52 0.49
C ILE A 463 21.60 29.38 0.45
N GLN A 464 21.88 30.16 1.51
CA GLN A 464 23.13 30.91 1.61
C GLN A 464 24.35 29.98 1.69
N ALA A 465 24.25 28.89 2.45
CA ALA A 465 25.34 27.92 2.61
C ALA A 465 25.64 27.11 1.34
N ASN A 466 24.63 26.86 0.51
CA ASN A 466 24.71 26.06 -0.71
C ASN A 466 23.96 26.71 -1.91
N PRO A 467 24.47 27.82 -2.49
CA PRO A 467 23.72 28.61 -3.50
C PRO A 467 23.41 27.89 -4.82
N SER A 468 24.01 26.71 -5.07
CA SER A 468 23.81 25.89 -6.27
C SER A 468 22.85 24.70 -6.07
N TYR A 469 22.24 24.58 -4.89
CA TYR A 469 21.28 23.53 -4.58
C TYR A 469 19.87 23.92 -5.05
N ASN A 470 19.10 22.94 -5.51
CA ASN A 470 17.68 23.10 -5.84
C ASN A 470 16.80 22.75 -4.62
N ALA A 471 15.48 22.88 -4.79
CA ALA A 471 14.50 22.60 -3.74
C ALA A 471 14.55 21.16 -3.20
N GLN A 472 14.80 20.15 -4.03
CA GLN A 472 14.97 18.77 -3.57
C GLN A 472 16.27 18.59 -2.78
N ASP A 473 17.40 19.14 -3.23
CA ASP A 473 18.67 19.03 -2.48
C ASP A 473 18.56 19.66 -1.10
N LEU A 474 17.95 20.85 -1.01
CA LEU A 474 17.77 21.58 0.25
C LEU A 474 16.84 20.82 1.21
N SER A 475 15.77 20.21 0.68
CA SER A 475 14.84 19.40 1.47
C SER A 475 15.50 18.12 1.97
N ARG A 476 16.20 17.37 1.09
CA ARG A 476 16.97 16.18 1.50
C ARG A 476 18.05 16.52 2.52
N LEU A 477 18.76 17.63 2.35
CA LEU A 477 19.76 18.11 3.30
C LEU A 477 19.12 18.40 4.68
N LEU A 478 17.98 19.08 4.72
CA LEU A 478 17.24 19.32 5.96
C LEU A 478 16.81 18.00 6.63
N PHE A 479 16.23 17.09 5.87
CA PHE A 479 15.67 15.82 6.33
C PHE A 479 16.72 14.82 6.84
N SER A 480 17.90 14.78 6.20
CA SER A 480 18.99 13.87 6.55
C SER A 480 19.76 14.29 7.81
N THR A 481 19.77 15.58 8.12
CA THR A 481 20.61 16.15 9.19
C THR A 481 19.88 16.39 10.51
N THR A 482 18.58 16.07 10.60
CA THR A 482 17.78 16.20 11.83
C THR A 482 18.35 15.43 13.03
N GLU A 483 17.88 15.80 14.21
CA GLU A 483 17.91 14.96 15.41
C GLU A 483 16.71 14.01 15.39
N ASP A 484 16.99 12.73 15.58
CA ASP A 484 16.01 11.66 15.60
C ASP A 484 15.18 11.72 16.90
N LEU A 485 13.86 11.66 16.80
CA LEU A 485 12.93 11.80 17.92
C LEU A 485 11.90 10.66 17.90
N GLY A 486 11.58 10.10 19.07
CA GLY A 486 10.57 9.05 19.18
C GLY A 486 11.13 7.68 18.82
N ALA A 487 10.56 7.04 17.80
CA ALA A 487 11.03 5.75 17.29
C ALA A 487 12.15 5.97 16.28
N PRO A 488 13.32 5.32 16.40
CA PRO A 488 14.47 5.57 15.53
C PRO A 488 14.18 5.53 14.02
N GLY A 489 14.63 6.56 13.31
CA GLY A 489 14.50 6.71 11.85
C GLY A 489 13.36 7.65 11.44
N VAL A 490 12.71 7.38 10.30
CA VAL A 490 11.51 8.12 9.88
C VAL A 490 10.27 7.52 10.53
N ASP A 491 9.54 8.30 11.34
CA ASP A 491 8.44 7.82 12.18
C ASP A 491 7.12 8.62 12.00
N ALA A 492 6.01 8.07 12.50
CA ALA A 492 4.68 8.65 12.31
C ALA A 492 4.38 9.83 13.25
N VAL A 493 5.20 10.09 14.26
CA VAL A 493 5.01 11.20 15.21
C VAL A 493 5.79 12.44 14.76
N PHE A 494 7.09 12.29 14.50
CA PHE A 494 8.03 13.38 14.24
C PHE A 494 8.57 13.40 12.80
N GLY A 495 8.21 12.42 11.96
CA GLY A 495 8.64 12.37 10.56
C GLY A 495 10.13 12.06 10.50
N TYR A 496 10.91 12.93 9.87
CA TYR A 496 12.37 12.84 9.92
C TYR A 496 12.98 13.22 11.28
N GLY A 497 12.21 13.81 12.21
CA GLY A 497 12.70 14.33 13.49
C GLY A 497 12.95 15.84 13.49
N LEU A 498 13.62 16.33 14.55
CA LEU A 498 13.84 17.76 14.83
C LEU A 498 14.92 18.37 13.92
N ILE A 499 14.64 19.49 13.26
CA ILE A 499 15.65 20.16 12.41
C ILE A 499 16.89 20.60 13.22
N ARG A 500 18.08 20.44 12.62
CA ARG A 500 19.37 20.73 13.27
C ARG A 500 20.30 21.48 12.33
N LEU A 501 20.28 22.81 12.45
CA LEU A 501 20.98 23.74 11.57
C LEU A 501 22.51 23.72 11.79
N ASP A 502 22.97 23.30 12.98
CA ASP A 502 24.37 23.00 13.28
C ASP A 502 24.92 21.83 12.44
N ARG A 503 24.09 20.82 12.15
CA ARG A 503 24.43 19.66 11.30
C ARG A 503 24.23 19.96 9.82
N ALA A 504 23.13 20.62 9.48
CA ALA A 504 22.78 21.00 8.11
C ALA A 504 23.77 21.99 7.46
N THR A 505 24.68 22.61 8.25
CA THR A 505 25.75 23.49 7.76
C THR A 505 27.16 22.92 7.97
N ASP A 506 27.30 21.65 8.33
CA ASP A 506 28.58 21.03 8.69
C ASP A 506 29.34 20.34 7.53
N GLY A 507 30.59 19.97 7.79
CA GLY A 507 31.41 19.17 6.90
C GLY A 507 32.40 19.95 6.02
N PRO A 508 33.33 19.24 5.36
CA PRO A 508 34.37 19.83 4.52
C PRO A 508 33.83 20.27 3.16
N THR A 509 34.53 21.22 2.52
CA THR A 509 34.28 21.62 1.13
C THR A 509 35.34 21.12 0.16
N THR A 510 36.48 20.65 0.67
CA THR A 510 37.59 20.04 -0.09
C THR A 510 38.15 18.85 0.67
N LEU A 511 38.67 17.85 -0.05
CA LEU A 511 39.32 16.67 0.52
C LEU A 511 40.52 16.27 -0.34
N ALA A 512 41.67 16.01 0.29
CA ALA A 512 42.90 15.64 -0.41
C ALA A 512 42.86 14.19 -0.93
N ALA A 513 43.69 13.90 -1.93
CA ALA A 513 43.86 12.57 -2.51
C ALA A 513 44.10 11.48 -1.47
N ASN A 514 43.42 10.35 -1.63
CA ASN A 514 43.56 9.13 -0.82
C ASN A 514 43.26 9.34 0.67
N THR A 515 42.41 10.30 1.03
CA THR A 515 42.08 10.56 2.45
C THR A 515 41.24 9.41 3.04
N ALA A 516 41.69 8.89 4.18
CA ALA A 516 40.93 7.95 5.00
C ALA A 516 40.11 8.71 6.05
N VAL A 517 38.79 8.72 5.89
CA VAL A 517 37.82 9.39 6.77
C VAL A 517 37.38 8.42 7.86
N SER A 518 38.00 8.51 9.03
CA SER A 518 37.71 7.64 10.17
C SER A 518 36.62 8.22 11.06
N VAL A 519 35.44 7.58 11.09
CA VAL A 519 34.38 7.90 12.07
C VAL A 519 34.38 6.83 13.16
N VAL A 520 34.47 7.24 14.43
CA VAL A 520 34.46 6.33 15.59
C VAL A 520 33.07 5.76 15.86
N ALA A 521 33.00 4.68 16.66
CA ALA A 521 31.73 4.11 17.11
C ALA A 521 30.80 5.17 17.72
N ASP A 522 29.49 4.96 17.60
CA ASP A 522 28.43 5.80 18.17
C ASP A 522 28.41 7.27 17.72
N GLN A 523 29.12 7.61 16.63
CA GLN A 523 29.10 8.94 16.04
C GLN A 523 28.60 8.92 14.59
N THR A 524 27.81 9.94 14.26
CA THR A 524 27.50 10.33 12.88
C THR A 524 28.27 11.60 12.54
N THR A 525 29.05 11.55 11.46
CA THR A 525 29.64 12.75 10.84
C THR A 525 28.80 13.13 9.62
N TYR A 526 28.48 14.42 9.47
CA TYR A 526 27.63 14.95 8.40
C TYR A 526 28.46 15.73 7.39
N TRP A 527 28.33 15.38 6.11
CA TRP A 527 28.86 16.13 4.98
C TRP A 527 27.70 16.82 4.26
N SER A 528 27.36 18.01 4.76
CA SER A 528 26.16 18.77 4.38
C SER A 528 26.41 19.77 3.25
N ARG A 529 27.65 20.26 3.16
CA ARG A 529 28.09 21.25 2.17
C ARG A 529 28.53 20.58 0.87
N LEU A 530 28.57 21.35 -0.22
CA LEU A 530 29.17 20.90 -1.47
C LEU A 530 30.66 20.57 -1.26
N LEU A 531 31.01 19.29 -1.42
CA LEU A 531 32.36 18.77 -1.34
C LEU A 531 32.85 18.39 -2.73
N THR A 532 34.06 18.84 -3.10
CA THR A 532 34.82 18.25 -4.22
C THR A 532 36.10 17.62 -3.67
N THR A 533 36.32 16.37 -4.03
CA THR A 533 37.53 15.60 -3.67
C THR A 533 38.63 15.76 -4.72
N ASP A 534 39.88 15.49 -4.35
CA ASP A 534 41.05 15.49 -5.24
C ASP A 534 41.59 14.06 -5.42
N GLY A 535 40.78 13.15 -5.99
CA GLY A 535 41.09 11.73 -6.19
C GLY A 535 40.26 10.81 -5.30
N ASP A 536 40.80 9.63 -5.03
CA ASP A 536 40.12 8.57 -4.27
C ASP A 536 39.94 8.96 -2.78
N PHE A 537 38.90 8.45 -2.11
CA PHE A 537 38.79 8.52 -0.65
C PHE A 537 38.17 7.26 -0.04
N SER A 538 38.47 7.01 1.24
CA SER A 538 38.00 5.82 1.96
C SER A 538 37.26 6.18 3.25
N LYS A 539 36.03 5.71 3.42
CA LYS A 539 35.34 5.68 4.71
C LYS A 539 35.84 4.51 5.54
N VAL A 540 36.46 4.82 6.68
CA VAL A 540 36.99 3.85 7.66
C VAL A 540 36.39 4.11 9.05
N GLY A 541 36.72 3.26 10.03
CA GLY A 541 36.14 3.30 11.38
C GLY A 541 34.68 2.82 11.43
N SER A 542 34.19 2.45 12.62
CA SER A 542 32.88 1.80 12.79
C SER A 542 31.67 2.73 12.81
N GLY A 543 31.85 4.04 12.86
CA GLY A 543 30.76 5.03 12.87
C GLY A 543 30.11 5.28 11.51
N ILE A 544 29.18 6.23 11.49
CA ILE A 544 28.39 6.62 10.31
C ILE A 544 28.97 7.88 9.67
N LEU A 545 29.22 7.84 8.37
CA LEU A 545 29.42 9.04 7.56
C LEU A 545 28.16 9.25 6.70
N SER A 546 27.41 10.32 6.93
CA SER A 546 26.29 10.72 6.07
C SER A 546 26.75 11.79 5.08
N ILE A 547 26.62 11.48 3.80
CA ILE A 547 26.66 12.45 2.70
C ILE A 547 25.24 13.01 2.57
N SER A 548 24.99 14.09 3.30
CA SER A 548 23.69 14.78 3.38
C SER A 548 23.52 15.83 2.28
N GLY A 549 24.63 16.44 1.87
CA GLY A 549 24.73 17.37 0.75
C GLY A 549 25.17 16.69 -0.54
N ARG A 550 25.90 17.44 -1.37
CA ARG A 550 26.48 16.94 -2.62
C ARG A 550 27.99 16.69 -2.47
N THR A 551 28.43 15.49 -2.79
CA THR A 551 29.86 15.14 -2.89
C THR A 551 30.22 14.74 -4.33
N ASN A 552 31.16 15.46 -4.91
CA ASN A 552 31.79 15.14 -6.19
C ASN A 552 33.10 14.39 -5.93
N ALA A 553 33.05 13.07 -6.09
CA ALA A 553 34.19 12.18 -6.09
C ALA A 553 34.92 12.28 -7.46
N SER A 554 36.16 12.79 -7.46
CA SER A 554 36.97 12.83 -8.68
C SER A 554 37.75 11.53 -8.90
N GLY A 555 37.92 10.72 -7.85
CA GLY A 555 38.37 9.33 -7.92
C GLY A 555 37.33 8.33 -7.42
N ASN A 556 37.79 7.13 -7.03
CA ASN A 556 36.95 6.08 -6.45
C ASN A 556 36.57 6.37 -5.00
N VAL A 557 35.48 5.75 -4.55
CA VAL A 557 35.02 5.83 -3.15
C VAL A 557 35.03 4.44 -2.54
N PHE A 558 35.69 4.27 -1.40
CA PHE A 558 35.76 2.97 -0.71
C PHE A 558 35.08 3.04 0.65
N ALA A 559 33.99 2.30 0.86
CA ALA A 559 33.43 2.05 2.18
C ALA A 559 34.04 0.77 2.75
N GLN A 560 34.96 0.91 3.72
CA GLN A 560 35.75 -0.21 4.27
C GLN A 560 35.24 -0.69 5.62
N LEU A 561 34.69 0.20 6.45
CA LEU A 561 34.12 -0.13 7.76
C LEU A 561 33.02 0.87 8.16
N GLY A 562 32.10 0.42 9.01
CA GLY A 562 30.96 1.21 9.47
C GLY A 562 29.99 1.49 8.32
N THR A 563 29.23 2.58 8.45
CA THR A 563 28.19 2.95 7.47
C THR A 563 28.61 4.17 6.65
N LEU A 564 28.47 4.08 5.34
CA LEU A 564 28.39 5.23 4.42
C LEU A 564 26.92 5.41 4.06
N ALA A 565 26.28 6.46 4.57
CA ALA A 565 24.92 6.83 4.19
C ALA A 565 24.98 7.90 3.10
N VAL A 566 24.27 7.71 2.00
CA VAL A 566 24.11 8.70 0.93
C VAL A 566 22.66 9.16 0.95
N ASP A 567 22.42 10.26 1.65
CA ASP A 567 21.11 10.86 1.83
C ASP A 567 20.85 12.05 0.87
N GLY A 568 21.93 12.73 0.48
CA GLY A 568 21.95 13.74 -0.57
C GLY A 568 22.37 13.16 -1.92
N THR A 569 23.54 13.57 -2.44
CA THR A 569 24.06 13.08 -3.72
C THR A 569 25.55 12.76 -3.64
N LEU A 570 25.94 11.57 -4.06
CA LEU A 570 27.34 11.19 -4.32
C LEU A 570 27.51 10.98 -5.83
N THR A 571 28.41 11.73 -6.47
CA THR A 571 28.73 11.60 -7.90
C THR A 571 30.18 11.21 -8.07
N MET A 572 30.46 10.09 -8.74
CA MET A 572 31.79 9.67 -9.16
C MET A 572 32.09 10.19 -10.57
N SER A 573 33.35 10.55 -10.82
CA SER A 573 33.81 10.92 -12.16
C SER A 573 33.89 9.71 -13.09
N ALA A 574 33.79 9.94 -14.40
CA ALA A 574 33.72 8.87 -15.40
C ALA A 574 34.92 7.91 -15.31
N GLY A 575 34.65 6.62 -15.23
CA GLY A 575 35.65 5.55 -15.05
C GLY A 575 35.91 5.15 -13.60
N HIS A 576 35.41 5.91 -12.62
CA HIS A 576 35.50 5.61 -11.20
C HIS A 576 34.21 5.02 -10.63
N ARG A 577 34.30 4.37 -9.46
CA ARG A 577 33.19 3.64 -8.83
C ARG A 577 33.16 3.80 -7.31
N LEU A 578 32.02 3.43 -6.73
CA LEU A 578 31.88 3.17 -5.29
C LEU A 578 32.10 1.67 -5.03
N GLU A 579 32.97 1.33 -4.08
CA GLU A 579 33.19 -0.05 -3.61
C GLU A 579 32.85 -0.16 -2.12
N VAL A 580 31.97 -1.11 -1.76
CA VAL A 580 31.51 -1.35 -0.39
C VAL A 580 32.03 -2.70 0.07
N ALA A 581 33.13 -2.72 0.81
CA ALA A 581 33.76 -3.93 1.30
C ALA A 581 32.95 -4.59 2.43
N GLN A 582 33.19 -5.87 2.70
CA GLN A 582 32.69 -6.51 3.92
C GLN A 582 33.57 -6.09 5.12
N PRO A 583 33.03 -5.63 6.26
CA PRO A 583 31.63 -5.64 6.68
C PRO A 583 30.95 -4.24 6.65
N ALA A 584 31.35 -3.34 5.75
CA ALA A 584 30.77 -2.02 5.64
C ALA A 584 29.31 -2.04 5.15
N THR A 585 28.55 -0.99 5.46
CA THR A 585 27.16 -0.81 5.02
C THR A 585 27.06 0.44 4.15
N LEU A 586 26.39 0.30 3.00
CA LEU A 586 25.88 1.41 2.20
C LEU A 586 24.40 1.62 2.55
N ALA A 587 24.04 2.83 2.93
CA ALA A 587 22.69 3.21 3.32
C ALA A 587 22.26 4.56 2.75
N GLY A 588 21.08 5.03 3.14
CA GLY A 588 20.56 6.35 2.79
C GLY A 588 19.40 6.33 1.79
N PHE A 589 18.89 7.51 1.48
CA PHE A 589 17.72 7.75 0.63
C PHE A 589 17.98 8.78 -0.50
N GLY A 590 19.26 8.97 -0.84
CA GLY A 590 19.72 9.92 -1.84
C GLY A 590 19.96 9.32 -3.23
N THR A 591 20.89 9.95 -3.96
CA THR A 591 21.31 9.52 -5.30
C THR A 591 22.81 9.23 -5.36
N ILE A 592 23.18 8.10 -5.96
CA ILE A 592 24.56 7.71 -6.25
C ILE A 592 24.72 7.69 -7.78
N ALA A 593 25.59 8.53 -8.33
CA ALA A 593 25.84 8.61 -9.76
C ALA A 593 27.22 8.04 -10.12
N GLY A 594 27.22 7.00 -10.96
CA GLY A 594 28.39 6.18 -11.29
C GLY A 594 28.25 4.72 -10.80
N ASP A 595 29.12 3.85 -11.30
CA ASP A 595 29.06 2.42 -11.00
C ASP A 595 29.31 2.14 -9.50
N THR A 596 28.65 1.10 -8.98
CA THR A 596 28.74 0.68 -7.57
C THR A 596 28.90 -0.83 -7.46
N VAL A 597 29.88 -1.28 -6.67
CA VAL A 597 30.15 -2.70 -6.38
C VAL A 597 30.01 -2.94 -4.86
N ILE A 598 29.21 -3.93 -4.48
CA ILE A 598 28.85 -4.18 -3.07
C ILE A 598 29.23 -5.61 -2.67
N ALA A 599 30.10 -5.72 -1.66
CA ALA A 599 30.48 -6.95 -0.98
C ALA A 599 30.08 -6.98 0.50
N GLY A 600 29.83 -5.81 1.09
CA GLY A 600 29.19 -5.65 2.40
C GLY A 600 27.67 -5.61 2.34
N THR A 601 27.06 -4.74 3.13
CA THR A 601 25.60 -4.59 3.24
C THR A 601 25.08 -3.46 2.35
N LEU A 602 24.03 -3.69 1.59
CA LEU A 602 23.17 -2.65 1.00
C LEU A 602 21.91 -2.55 1.85
N SER A 603 21.63 -1.39 2.44
CA SER A 603 20.48 -1.18 3.33
C SER A 603 19.93 0.22 3.08
N PRO A 604 19.01 0.40 2.10
CA PRO A 604 18.38 1.69 1.82
C PRO A 604 17.71 2.29 3.06
N GLY A 605 17.27 3.54 2.91
CA GLY A 605 16.51 4.23 3.94
C GLY A 605 17.37 5.07 4.87
N LYS A 606 16.70 5.89 5.69
CA LYS A 606 17.38 6.85 6.56
C LYS A 606 18.03 6.13 7.74
N MET A 607 19.27 6.54 8.02
CA MET A 607 19.96 6.25 9.27
C MET A 607 19.44 7.14 10.41
N ALA A 608 19.05 6.52 11.53
CA ALA A 608 18.90 7.22 12.80
C ALA A 608 20.20 7.89 13.27
N ASN A 609 20.10 8.98 14.05
CA ASN A 609 21.28 9.59 14.66
C ASN A 609 21.75 8.77 15.87
N ILE A 610 22.71 7.88 15.64
CA ILE A 610 23.25 6.99 16.69
C ILE A 610 23.79 7.76 17.91
N GLY A 611 24.40 8.93 17.71
CA GLY A 611 24.95 9.75 18.80
C GLY A 611 23.86 10.28 19.74
N ASP A 612 22.76 10.77 19.17
CA ASP A 612 21.59 11.21 19.95
C ASP A 612 20.94 10.02 20.67
N LEU A 613 20.74 8.90 19.97
CA LEU A 613 20.13 7.69 20.55
C LEU A 613 20.95 7.11 21.72
N VAL A 614 22.29 7.09 21.61
CA VAL A 614 23.17 6.67 22.69
C VAL A 614 23.15 7.68 23.84
N SER A 615 23.17 8.99 23.55
CA SER A 615 23.10 10.04 24.58
C SER A 615 21.79 10.01 25.38
N ASN A 616 20.71 9.57 24.75
CA ASN A 616 19.37 9.43 25.33
C ASN A 616 19.11 8.02 25.90
N ASN A 617 20.11 7.12 25.95
CA ASN A 617 20.01 5.72 26.38
C ASN A 617 18.94 4.90 25.64
N VAL A 618 18.58 5.26 24.40
CA VAL A 618 17.63 4.51 23.56
C VAL A 618 18.29 3.24 23.03
N VAL A 619 19.59 3.29 22.72
CA VAL A 619 20.39 2.15 22.26
C VAL A 619 21.74 2.11 22.99
N PRO A 620 22.34 0.93 23.20
CA PRO A 620 23.66 0.82 23.81
C PRO A 620 24.77 1.44 22.96
N ALA A 621 25.81 1.96 23.60
CA ALA A 621 27.08 2.27 22.93
C ALA A 621 27.70 1.01 22.28
N GLY A 622 28.32 1.17 21.12
CA GLY A 622 28.79 0.12 20.23
C GLY A 622 27.73 -0.42 19.27
N THR A 623 26.51 0.10 19.26
CA THR A 623 25.43 -0.41 18.39
C THR A 623 25.64 0.02 16.94
N VAL A 624 26.01 -0.93 16.09
CA VAL A 624 26.04 -0.72 14.63
C VAL A 624 24.60 -0.75 14.10
N LEU A 625 24.09 0.42 13.75
CA LEU A 625 22.86 0.53 12.97
C LEU A 625 23.17 0.33 11.49
N ASN A 626 22.40 -0.54 10.85
CA ASN A 626 22.15 -0.50 9.40
C ASN A 626 20.92 0.38 9.15
N GLY A 627 20.49 0.54 7.88
CA GLY A 627 19.22 1.19 7.57
C GLY A 627 18.11 0.61 8.46
N ASN A 628 17.40 1.53 9.12
CA ASN A 628 16.46 1.22 10.20
C ASN A 628 15.10 1.91 10.02
N SER A 629 14.89 2.56 8.87
CA SER A 629 13.62 3.14 8.47
C SER A 629 13.49 3.19 6.96
N VAL A 630 12.28 2.93 6.48
CA VAL A 630 11.98 2.70 5.06
C VAL A 630 12.17 3.96 4.21
N GLY A 631 12.92 3.84 3.12
CA GLY A 631 13.20 4.93 2.18
C GLY A 631 13.51 4.46 0.76
N SER A 632 14.19 5.30 -0.02
CA SER A 632 14.41 5.04 -1.46
C SER A 632 15.79 5.50 -1.89
N LEU A 633 16.68 4.57 -2.23
CA LEU A 633 18.05 4.87 -2.70
C LEU A 633 18.12 4.73 -4.22
N THR A 634 18.65 5.76 -4.90
CA THR A 634 18.69 5.82 -6.38
C THR A 634 20.12 5.69 -6.90
N PHE A 635 20.31 4.87 -7.93
CA PHE A 635 21.59 4.67 -8.62
C PHE A 635 21.50 5.08 -10.09
N ASN A 636 22.37 5.99 -10.51
CA ASN A 636 22.56 6.43 -11.89
C ASN A 636 23.86 5.80 -12.41
N GLY A 637 23.89 4.47 -12.50
CA GLY A 637 25.05 3.66 -12.87
C GLY A 637 24.76 2.16 -12.65
N ASN A 638 25.71 1.28 -12.97
CA ASN A 638 25.55 -0.15 -12.72
C ASN A 638 25.69 -0.45 -11.22
N VAL A 639 24.83 -1.34 -10.70
CA VAL A 639 24.89 -1.82 -9.32
C VAL A 639 25.21 -3.30 -9.34
N THR A 640 26.39 -3.68 -8.89
CA THR A 640 26.82 -5.08 -8.83
C THR A 640 26.89 -5.56 -7.38
N LEU A 641 25.93 -6.38 -6.99
CA LEU A 641 26.07 -7.19 -5.77
C LEU A 641 27.05 -8.33 -6.05
N THR A 642 27.95 -8.61 -5.11
CA THR A 642 28.83 -9.79 -5.14
C THR A 642 28.21 -10.95 -4.35
N SER A 643 28.80 -12.14 -4.41
CA SER A 643 28.30 -13.33 -3.69
C SER A 643 28.30 -13.20 -2.16
N THR A 644 29.10 -12.28 -1.58
CA THR A 644 29.11 -12.01 -0.13
C THR A 644 28.13 -10.92 0.30
N ALA A 645 27.53 -10.21 -0.66
CA ALA A 645 26.67 -9.07 -0.38
C ALA A 645 25.43 -9.48 0.44
N THR A 646 24.99 -8.57 1.30
CA THR A 646 23.69 -8.68 1.98
C THR A 646 22.83 -7.48 1.63
N THR A 647 21.69 -7.69 0.97
CA THR A 647 20.68 -6.63 0.79
C THR A 647 19.67 -6.72 1.92
N ARG A 648 19.48 -5.63 2.66
CA ARG A 648 18.48 -5.47 3.73
C ARG A 648 17.38 -4.55 3.22
N ILE A 649 16.13 -4.92 3.46
CA ILE A 649 14.92 -4.19 3.03
C ILE A 649 13.96 -4.15 4.22
N ASP A 650 13.83 -2.99 4.87
CA ASP A 650 12.80 -2.78 5.89
C ASP A 650 11.41 -2.69 5.24
N ILE A 651 10.39 -3.24 5.91
CA ILE A 651 8.98 -3.28 5.47
C ILE A 651 8.08 -2.92 6.65
N ASP A 652 7.42 -1.76 6.56
CA ASP A 652 6.46 -1.25 7.56
C ASP A 652 5.02 -1.15 7.03
N GLY A 653 4.82 -1.36 5.72
CA GLY A 653 3.50 -1.48 5.10
C GLY A 653 3.57 -1.58 3.58
N SER A 654 2.42 -1.50 2.94
CA SER A 654 2.26 -1.63 1.48
C SER A 654 1.89 -0.31 0.77
N LEU A 655 1.90 0.84 1.47
CA LEU A 655 1.59 2.13 0.85
C LEU A 655 2.63 2.47 -0.23
N ILE A 656 2.16 2.91 -1.40
CA ILE A 656 3.00 3.26 -2.55
C ILE A 656 3.43 4.74 -2.46
N VAL A 657 3.77 5.17 -1.25
CA VAL A 657 4.33 6.50 -0.97
C VAL A 657 5.88 6.38 -0.98
N PRO A 658 6.63 7.43 -1.36
CA PRO A 658 8.08 7.44 -1.23
C PRO A 658 8.50 7.52 0.25
N GLY A 659 8.92 6.39 0.83
CA GLY A 659 9.44 6.27 2.20
C GLY A 659 8.42 6.57 3.32
N GLY A 660 8.89 6.44 4.57
CA GLY A 660 8.08 6.70 5.78
C GLY A 660 7.14 5.56 6.19
N PRO A 661 6.50 5.65 7.36
CA PRO A 661 5.74 4.56 7.97
C PRO A 661 4.61 4.04 7.08
N GLY A 662 4.34 2.74 7.17
CA GLY A 662 3.38 2.08 6.28
C GLY A 662 3.90 1.84 4.85
N THR A 663 5.18 2.10 4.56
CA THR A 663 5.83 1.80 3.26
C THR A 663 6.94 0.75 3.40
N TYR A 664 7.80 0.61 2.39
CA TYR A 664 8.91 -0.35 2.34
C TYR A 664 10.10 0.24 1.57
N ASP A 665 11.30 -0.29 1.83
CA ASP A 665 12.54 0.14 1.16
C ASP A 665 12.51 -0.11 -0.35
N LYS A 666 13.03 0.87 -1.11
CA LYS A 666 13.13 0.80 -2.58
C LYS A 666 14.54 1.14 -3.06
N ILE A 667 14.97 0.43 -4.09
CA ILE A 667 16.21 0.62 -4.82
C ILE A 667 15.82 0.96 -6.25
N TYR A 668 16.17 2.16 -6.69
CA TYR A 668 15.97 2.60 -8.06
C TYR A 668 17.29 2.52 -8.84
N VAL A 669 17.27 1.95 -10.04
CA VAL A 669 18.37 2.05 -11.00
C VAL A 669 17.85 2.69 -12.27
N THR A 670 18.45 3.80 -12.69
CA THR A 670 17.98 4.60 -13.84
C THR A 670 19.09 4.76 -14.88
N GLY A 671 18.69 4.89 -16.14
CA GLY A 671 19.56 5.20 -17.28
C GLY A 671 19.76 4.02 -18.23
N ALA A 672 19.67 4.31 -19.53
CA ALA A 672 19.72 3.31 -20.59
C ALA A 672 21.00 2.46 -20.54
N GLY A 673 20.83 1.14 -20.39
CA GLY A 673 21.93 0.18 -20.34
C GLY A 673 22.54 -0.06 -18.96
N ASN A 674 22.12 0.67 -17.92
CA ASN A 674 22.51 0.36 -16.54
C ASN A 674 21.82 -0.91 -16.04
N VAL A 675 22.52 -1.70 -15.23
CA VAL A 675 22.03 -2.99 -14.71
C VAL A 675 22.12 -3.04 -13.19
N PHE A 676 21.02 -3.46 -12.53
CA PHE A 676 21.06 -3.99 -11.17
C PHE A 676 21.35 -5.49 -11.22
N TYR A 677 22.56 -5.91 -10.87
CA TYR A 677 22.95 -7.32 -10.81
C TYR A 677 22.78 -7.86 -9.38
N ALA A 678 21.75 -8.68 -9.18
CA ALA A 678 21.44 -9.33 -7.92
C ALA A 678 22.34 -10.54 -7.65
N ALA A 679 22.84 -10.64 -6.42
CA ALA A 679 23.65 -11.74 -5.91
C ALA A 679 23.63 -11.73 -4.37
N GLY A 680 24.17 -12.79 -3.75
CA GLY A 680 24.32 -12.86 -2.30
C GLY A 680 22.99 -13.10 -1.57
N THR A 681 22.83 -12.49 -0.40
CA THR A 681 21.69 -12.75 0.50
C THR A 681 20.72 -11.57 0.56
N LEU A 682 19.42 -11.81 0.39
CA LEU A 682 18.35 -10.85 0.68
C LEU A 682 17.79 -11.08 2.10
N THR A 683 17.60 -10.01 2.86
CA THR A 683 17.07 -10.01 4.23
C THR A 683 15.97 -8.95 4.37
N PRO A 684 14.71 -9.29 4.07
CA PRO A 684 13.56 -8.45 4.39
C PRO A 684 13.36 -8.37 5.90
N VAL A 685 12.81 -7.27 6.37
CA VAL A 685 12.66 -7.01 7.80
C VAL A 685 11.28 -6.47 8.09
N LEU A 686 10.48 -7.28 8.77
CA LEU A 686 9.18 -6.88 9.30
C LEU A 686 9.27 -6.50 10.79
N ARG A 687 10.24 -7.04 11.53
CA ARG A 687 10.38 -6.89 12.98
C ARG A 687 11.86 -6.87 13.37
N GLY A 688 12.19 -6.19 14.47
CA GLY A 688 13.47 -6.37 15.16
C GLY A 688 14.68 -5.65 14.57
N SER A 689 14.52 -4.69 13.65
CA SER A 689 15.52 -3.63 13.51
C SER A 689 15.56 -2.85 14.83
N VAL A 690 16.73 -2.29 15.16
CA VAL A 690 16.85 -1.40 16.32
C VAL A 690 15.98 -0.17 16.08
N GLY A 691 14.89 -0.05 16.85
CA GLY A 691 13.95 1.07 16.79
C GLY A 691 12.69 0.87 15.94
N THR A 692 12.62 -0.15 15.07
CA THR A 692 11.38 -0.39 14.29
C THR A 692 10.27 -0.92 15.19
N VAL A 693 9.19 -0.15 15.32
CA VAL A 693 7.94 -0.55 15.98
C VAL A 693 6.94 -1.14 14.96
N SER A 694 7.40 -1.57 13.78
CA SER A 694 6.56 -2.12 12.72
C SER A 694 5.70 -3.25 13.29
N ASN A 695 4.38 -3.04 13.26
CA ASN A 695 3.39 -4.05 13.62
C ASN A 695 2.66 -4.58 12.38
N TYR A 696 3.14 -4.22 11.19
CA TYR A 696 2.54 -4.62 9.93
C TYR A 696 2.74 -6.11 9.66
N THR A 697 1.65 -6.82 9.41
CA THR A 697 1.66 -8.22 8.97
C THR A 697 1.03 -8.26 7.59
N PRO A 698 1.81 -8.45 6.51
CA PRO A 698 1.25 -8.48 5.17
C PRO A 698 0.40 -9.74 4.96
N ALA A 699 -0.66 -9.61 4.18
CA ALA A 699 -1.48 -10.74 3.77
C ALA A 699 -0.75 -11.60 2.71
N ILE A 700 -1.14 -12.87 2.59
CA ILE A 700 -0.74 -13.68 1.43
C ILE A 700 -1.21 -12.99 0.14
N GLY A 701 -0.33 -12.92 -0.87
CA GLY A 701 -0.53 -12.17 -2.10
C GLY A 701 -0.02 -10.72 -2.07
N THR A 702 0.52 -10.23 -0.95
CA THR A 702 1.10 -8.87 -0.90
C THR A 702 2.46 -8.81 -1.63
N GLU A 703 2.62 -7.86 -2.55
CA GLU A 703 3.85 -7.61 -3.31
C GLU A 703 4.62 -6.37 -2.83
N PHE A 704 5.96 -6.45 -2.86
CA PHE A 704 6.90 -5.37 -2.56
C PHE A 704 7.95 -5.27 -3.68
N ALA A 705 7.76 -4.34 -4.62
CA ALA A 705 8.69 -4.09 -5.72
C ALA A 705 9.89 -3.26 -5.23
N PHE A 706 10.80 -3.91 -4.49
CA PHE A 706 11.92 -3.25 -3.80
C PHE A 706 13.12 -2.94 -4.70
N VAL A 707 13.23 -3.55 -5.89
CA VAL A 707 14.14 -3.08 -6.96
C VAL A 707 13.31 -2.68 -8.17
N GLN A 708 13.55 -1.48 -8.69
CA GLN A 708 12.89 -0.94 -9.88
C GLN A 708 13.93 -0.34 -10.82
N ALA A 709 13.97 -0.83 -12.06
CA ALA A 709 14.84 -0.31 -13.10
C ALA A 709 14.02 0.57 -14.07
N THR A 710 14.42 1.84 -14.22
CA THR A 710 13.69 2.86 -15.00
C THR A 710 14.55 3.42 -16.13
N ASP A 711 13.93 4.17 -17.05
CA ASP A 711 14.64 4.97 -18.07
C ASP A 711 15.61 4.16 -18.98
N GLY A 712 15.27 2.90 -19.23
CA GLY A 712 16.06 1.96 -20.04
C GLY A 712 17.11 1.15 -19.27
N ALA A 713 17.13 1.25 -17.94
CA ALA A 713 17.87 0.32 -17.09
C ALA A 713 17.18 -1.07 -17.03
N SER A 714 17.89 -2.08 -16.53
CA SER A 714 17.37 -3.44 -16.36
C SER A 714 17.88 -4.11 -15.07
N THR A 715 17.32 -5.26 -14.72
CA THR A 715 17.80 -6.12 -13.64
C THR A 715 18.34 -7.44 -14.19
N ALA A 716 19.34 -8.01 -13.53
CA ALA A 716 19.95 -9.29 -13.88
C ALA A 716 20.39 -10.06 -12.62
N GLY A 717 20.76 -11.34 -12.78
CA GLY A 717 21.20 -12.20 -11.67
C GLY A 717 20.05 -12.63 -10.75
N SER A 718 20.41 -13.22 -9.61
CA SER A 718 19.49 -13.65 -8.56
C SER A 718 20.20 -13.73 -7.20
N PHE A 719 19.46 -13.51 -6.13
CA PHE A 719 19.94 -13.81 -4.78
C PHE A 719 20.13 -15.33 -4.64
N SER A 720 21.22 -15.73 -3.99
CA SER A 720 21.49 -17.14 -3.66
C SER A 720 20.85 -17.55 -2.32
N LYS A 721 20.21 -16.61 -1.62
CA LYS A 721 19.49 -16.85 -0.36
C LYS A 721 18.52 -15.72 -0.06
N LEU A 722 17.29 -16.06 0.33
CA LEU A 722 16.36 -15.17 1.02
C LEU A 722 16.23 -15.61 2.48
N VAL A 723 16.50 -14.71 3.42
CA VAL A 723 16.26 -14.92 4.85
C VAL A 723 14.79 -14.65 5.14
N GLN A 724 14.06 -15.65 5.63
CA GLN A 724 12.69 -15.48 6.10
C GLN A 724 12.67 -14.73 7.45
N PRO A 725 11.84 -13.69 7.62
CA PRO A 725 11.60 -13.07 8.93
C PRO A 725 11.07 -14.10 9.95
N THR A 726 11.60 -14.06 11.18
CA THR A 726 11.17 -14.95 12.27
C THR A 726 9.82 -14.56 12.88
N SER A 727 9.32 -13.36 12.57
CA SER A 727 8.05 -12.82 13.05
C SER A 727 7.55 -11.71 12.11
N GLY A 728 6.24 -11.47 12.12
CA GLY A 728 5.59 -10.46 11.27
C GLY A 728 5.00 -11.00 9.97
N LEU A 729 5.26 -12.25 9.59
CA LEU A 729 4.52 -12.96 8.54
C LEU A 729 3.25 -13.62 9.10
N PRO A 730 2.22 -13.90 8.28
CA PRO A 730 1.04 -14.65 8.70
C PRO A 730 1.39 -16.11 9.03
N ALA A 731 0.50 -16.80 9.76
CA ALA A 731 0.63 -18.24 9.95
C ALA A 731 0.43 -18.94 8.60
N ASN A 732 1.40 -19.77 8.18
CA ASN A 732 1.57 -20.24 6.79
C ASN A 732 1.99 -19.14 5.77
N GLY A 733 2.64 -18.05 6.18
CA GLY A 733 3.27 -17.10 5.27
C GLY A 733 4.78 -17.33 5.07
N ARG A 734 5.27 -17.22 3.84
CA ARG A 734 6.71 -17.02 3.52
C ARG A 734 6.88 -15.95 2.45
N PHE A 735 8.07 -15.38 2.35
CA PHE A 735 8.46 -14.56 1.21
C PHE A 735 9.12 -15.39 0.10
N ASP A 736 8.80 -15.06 -1.15
CA ASP A 736 9.52 -15.49 -2.35
C ASP A 736 9.78 -14.30 -3.29
N LEU A 737 10.49 -14.55 -4.39
CA LEU A 737 10.89 -13.52 -5.35
C LEU A 737 10.33 -13.78 -6.74
N ILE A 738 9.83 -12.72 -7.36
CA ILE A 738 9.57 -12.64 -8.80
C ILE A 738 10.66 -11.75 -9.42
N TYR A 739 11.40 -12.32 -10.36
CA TYR A 739 12.42 -11.63 -11.15
C TYR A 739 11.85 -11.28 -12.53
N ASN A 740 11.65 -9.97 -12.80
CA ASN A 740 11.26 -9.44 -14.11
C ASN A 740 12.44 -8.63 -14.69
N PRO A 741 12.52 -8.37 -16.02
CA PRO A 741 13.64 -7.61 -16.61
C PRO A 741 13.85 -6.19 -16.08
N THR A 742 12.85 -5.60 -15.42
CA THR A 742 12.88 -4.23 -14.87
C THR A 742 12.52 -4.16 -13.39
N SER A 743 12.30 -5.29 -12.71
CA SER A 743 12.00 -5.30 -11.27
C SER A 743 12.35 -6.60 -10.57
N ILE A 744 12.68 -6.48 -9.29
CA ILE A 744 12.72 -7.62 -8.37
C ILE A 744 11.66 -7.37 -7.30
N THR A 745 10.67 -8.25 -7.25
CA THR A 745 9.51 -8.13 -6.37
C THR A 745 9.55 -9.23 -5.31
N LEU A 746 9.46 -8.85 -4.05
CA LEU A 746 9.24 -9.76 -2.93
C LEU A 746 7.74 -9.99 -2.76
N VAL A 747 7.30 -11.24 -2.62
CA VAL A 747 5.87 -11.59 -2.55
C VAL A 747 5.58 -12.51 -1.38
N VAL A 748 4.53 -12.23 -0.61
CA VAL A 748 4.05 -13.12 0.44
C VAL A 748 3.23 -14.24 -0.19
N THR A 749 3.59 -15.47 0.12
CA THR A 749 2.98 -16.69 -0.44
C THR A 749 2.72 -17.71 0.67
N PRO A 750 1.93 -18.77 0.42
CA PRO A 750 1.82 -19.89 1.33
C PRO A 750 3.21 -20.49 1.65
N SER A 751 3.50 -20.73 2.92
CA SER A 751 4.76 -21.35 3.36
C SER A 751 4.86 -22.80 2.91
N SER A 752 3.71 -23.48 2.86
CA SER A 752 3.45 -24.72 2.17
C SER A 752 2.06 -24.66 1.53
N PHE A 753 1.96 -25.03 0.25
CA PHE A 753 0.69 -25.24 -0.43
C PHE A 753 -0.06 -26.42 0.17
N SER A 754 0.65 -27.44 0.64
CA SER A 754 0.05 -28.63 1.28
C SER A 754 -0.63 -28.27 2.60
N GLN A 755 0.00 -27.41 3.41
CA GLN A 755 -0.62 -26.90 4.65
C GLN A 755 -1.86 -26.07 4.40
N LEU A 756 -1.90 -25.28 3.31
CA LEU A 756 -3.09 -24.55 2.89
C LEU A 756 -4.20 -25.55 2.50
N ALA A 757 -3.89 -26.51 1.61
CA ALA A 757 -4.83 -27.53 1.17
C ALA A 757 -5.39 -28.40 2.31
N ASP A 758 -4.62 -28.64 3.37
CA ASP A 758 -5.08 -29.32 4.58
C ASP A 758 -5.97 -28.43 5.46
N ALA A 759 -5.63 -27.15 5.64
CA ALA A 759 -6.41 -26.19 6.43
C ALA A 759 -7.81 -25.97 5.84
N ASP A 760 -7.88 -25.77 4.52
CA ASP A 760 -9.12 -25.56 3.76
C ASP A 760 -9.83 -26.86 3.37
N LYS A 761 -9.26 -28.02 3.79
CA LYS A 761 -9.83 -29.37 3.64
C LYS A 761 -10.13 -29.74 2.19
N LEU A 762 -9.24 -29.34 1.28
CA LEU A 762 -9.34 -29.65 -0.15
C LEU A 762 -9.31 -31.17 -0.41
N GLY A 763 -9.62 -31.56 -1.64
CA GLY A 763 -9.64 -32.97 -2.05
C GLY A 763 -8.27 -33.65 -2.05
N PRO A 764 -8.23 -35.01 -2.13
CA PRO A 764 -6.98 -35.77 -2.23
C PRO A 764 -6.12 -35.34 -3.43
N THR A 765 -6.74 -35.03 -4.57
CA THR A 765 -6.02 -34.61 -5.78
C THR A 765 -5.38 -33.23 -5.60
N GLN A 766 -6.10 -32.26 -5.02
CA GLN A 766 -5.57 -30.92 -4.75
C GLN A 766 -4.41 -30.97 -3.75
N ARG A 767 -4.48 -31.83 -2.73
CA ARG A 767 -3.33 -32.11 -1.84
C ARG A 767 -2.14 -32.75 -2.57
N SER A 768 -2.38 -33.63 -3.55
CA SER A 768 -1.30 -34.18 -4.39
C SER A 768 -0.63 -33.10 -5.24
N ILE A 769 -1.42 -32.20 -5.85
CA ILE A 769 -0.89 -31.03 -6.58
C ILE A 769 -0.09 -30.13 -5.63
N ALA A 770 -0.61 -29.84 -4.45
CA ALA A 770 0.04 -29.02 -3.45
C ALA A 770 1.39 -29.62 -3.00
N GLY A 771 1.48 -30.94 -2.85
CA GLY A 771 2.72 -31.65 -2.56
C GLY A 771 3.75 -31.59 -3.70
N ILE A 772 3.32 -31.66 -4.96
CA ILE A 772 4.19 -31.43 -6.13
C ILE A 772 4.70 -29.98 -6.13
N LEU A 773 3.80 -29.00 -5.97
CA LEU A 773 4.15 -27.58 -5.91
C LEU A 773 5.01 -27.18 -4.70
N ASP A 774 5.01 -27.95 -3.62
CA ASP A 774 5.94 -27.74 -2.49
C ASP A 774 7.30 -28.41 -2.74
N LYS A 775 7.32 -29.55 -3.44
CA LYS A 775 8.53 -30.33 -3.74
C LYS A 775 9.42 -29.64 -4.78
N ASP A 776 8.83 -29.22 -5.89
CA ASP A 776 9.54 -28.67 -7.04
C ASP A 776 9.67 -27.12 -6.95
N ARG A 777 9.45 -26.56 -5.76
CA ARG A 777 9.61 -25.15 -5.46
C ARG A 777 11.07 -24.83 -5.23
N ALA A 778 11.58 -23.84 -5.95
CA ALA A 778 12.91 -23.29 -5.68
C ALA A 778 13.06 -22.86 -4.21
N ALA A 779 14.29 -22.94 -3.69
CA ALA A 779 14.59 -22.42 -2.36
C ALA A 779 14.27 -20.93 -2.33
N SER A 780 13.70 -20.42 -1.23
CA SER A 780 13.32 -19.02 -1.16
C SER A 780 14.51 -18.12 -1.49
N GLY A 781 14.33 -17.25 -2.48
CA GLY A 781 15.34 -16.35 -3.02
C GLY A 781 15.93 -16.78 -4.37
N GLU A 782 16.06 -18.07 -4.62
CA GLU A 782 16.61 -18.58 -5.89
C GLU A 782 15.63 -18.36 -7.05
N MET A 783 16.16 -18.15 -8.26
CA MET A 783 15.33 -18.06 -9.46
C MET A 783 14.94 -19.48 -9.90
N PRO A 784 13.65 -19.81 -10.09
CA PRO A 784 13.23 -21.10 -10.63
C PRO A 784 13.83 -21.35 -12.03
N THR A 785 13.91 -22.62 -12.45
CA THR A 785 14.35 -22.92 -13.82
C THR A 785 13.41 -22.31 -14.86
N ALA A 786 13.87 -22.17 -16.11
CA ALA A 786 13.08 -21.54 -17.17
C ALA A 786 11.68 -22.15 -17.38
N ASN A 787 11.51 -23.45 -17.10
CA ASN A 787 10.23 -24.13 -17.19
C ASN A 787 9.34 -23.84 -15.97
N GLU A 788 9.88 -24.02 -14.76
CA GLU A 788 9.17 -23.77 -13.49
C GLU A 788 8.77 -22.31 -13.32
N LYS A 789 9.61 -21.38 -13.77
CA LYS A 789 9.44 -19.94 -13.57
C LYS A 789 8.10 -19.44 -14.10
N ALA A 790 7.64 -19.93 -15.25
CA ALA A 790 6.35 -19.54 -15.81
C ALA A 790 5.16 -19.92 -14.89
N LEU A 791 5.24 -21.08 -14.24
CA LEU A 791 4.22 -21.58 -13.31
C LEU A 791 4.29 -20.84 -11.96
N TYR A 792 5.48 -20.70 -11.38
CA TYR A 792 5.63 -20.03 -10.07
C TYR A 792 5.45 -18.51 -10.16
N ASP A 793 5.88 -17.83 -11.24
CA ASP A 793 5.57 -16.40 -11.44
C ASP A 793 4.05 -16.16 -11.50
N ALA A 794 3.28 -17.11 -12.06
CA ALA A 794 1.82 -17.02 -12.13
C ALA A 794 1.15 -17.35 -10.79
N LEU A 795 1.65 -18.36 -10.06
CA LEU A 795 1.17 -18.71 -8.72
C LEU A 795 1.48 -17.62 -7.69
N TYR A 796 2.66 -17.01 -7.74
CA TYR A 796 3.07 -16.00 -6.76
C TYR A 796 2.28 -14.69 -6.91
N LYS A 797 1.73 -14.39 -8.08
CA LYS A 797 0.88 -13.20 -8.34
C LYS A 797 -0.58 -13.35 -7.87
N LEU A 798 -0.95 -14.48 -7.26
CA LEU A 798 -2.28 -14.66 -6.69
C LEU A 798 -2.44 -13.85 -5.41
N ASN A 799 -3.56 -13.15 -5.29
CA ASN A 799 -3.76 -12.08 -4.30
C ASN A 799 -4.40 -12.54 -2.97
N SER A 800 -4.82 -13.81 -2.87
CA SER A 800 -5.56 -14.33 -1.72
C SER A 800 -5.52 -15.86 -1.64
N GLU A 801 -5.71 -16.40 -0.43
CA GLU A 801 -5.81 -17.86 -0.18
C GLU A 801 -6.89 -18.53 -1.05
N ALA A 802 -8.04 -17.87 -1.25
CA ALA A 802 -9.11 -18.36 -2.12
C ALA A 802 -8.71 -18.45 -3.60
N GLU A 803 -7.79 -17.60 -4.07
CA GLU A 803 -7.21 -17.74 -5.42
C GLU A 803 -6.24 -18.91 -5.50
N PHE A 804 -5.43 -19.16 -4.45
CA PHE A 804 -4.57 -20.34 -4.37
C PHE A 804 -5.38 -21.64 -4.37
N ASP A 805 -6.45 -21.75 -3.57
CA ASP A 805 -7.36 -22.90 -3.58
C ASP A 805 -7.97 -23.16 -4.96
N LYS A 806 -8.42 -22.08 -5.62
CA LYS A 806 -8.94 -22.16 -6.98
C LYS A 806 -7.87 -22.62 -7.97
N ALA A 807 -6.64 -22.13 -7.84
CA ALA A 807 -5.52 -22.54 -8.67
C ALA A 807 -5.14 -24.02 -8.45
N LEU A 808 -5.07 -24.49 -7.20
CA LEU A 808 -4.85 -25.90 -6.85
C LEU A 808 -5.96 -26.79 -7.43
N ASN A 809 -7.22 -26.38 -7.28
CA ASN A 809 -8.35 -27.08 -7.88
C ASN A 809 -8.26 -27.12 -9.41
N GLN A 810 -7.94 -26.01 -10.06
CA GLN A 810 -7.83 -25.95 -11.52
C GLN A 810 -6.65 -26.77 -12.04
N LEU A 811 -5.48 -26.71 -11.39
CA LEU A 811 -4.29 -27.53 -11.68
C LEU A 811 -4.52 -29.03 -11.47
N SER A 812 -5.53 -29.44 -10.70
CA SER A 812 -5.93 -30.85 -10.60
C SER A 812 -6.66 -31.37 -11.85
N GLY A 813 -7.06 -30.50 -12.78
CA GLY A 813 -7.74 -30.87 -14.03
C GLY A 813 -9.11 -31.56 -13.86
N PRO A 814 -10.01 -31.10 -12.98
CA PRO A 814 -11.16 -31.88 -12.48
C PRO A 814 -12.17 -32.28 -13.57
N GLY A 815 -12.23 -31.56 -14.68
CA GLY A 815 -13.10 -31.88 -15.82
C GLY A 815 -12.58 -32.99 -16.76
N GLN A 816 -11.33 -33.42 -16.63
CA GLN A 816 -10.69 -34.34 -17.59
C GLN A 816 -11.32 -35.74 -17.64
N PRO A 817 -11.69 -36.39 -16.52
CA PRO A 817 -12.38 -37.67 -16.55
C PRO A 817 -13.73 -37.63 -17.26
N ALA A 818 -14.41 -36.48 -17.24
CA ALA A 818 -15.65 -36.27 -18.01
C ALA A 818 -15.38 -36.28 -19.52
N MET A 819 -14.28 -35.67 -19.98
CA MET A 819 -13.86 -35.75 -21.38
C MET A 819 -13.51 -37.18 -21.80
N ALA A 820 -12.86 -37.95 -20.93
CA ALA A 820 -12.60 -39.38 -21.17
C ALA A 820 -13.88 -40.23 -21.26
N SER A 821 -15.00 -39.77 -20.68
CA SER A 821 -16.32 -40.44 -20.75
C SER A 821 -17.08 -40.19 -22.07
N ALA A 822 -16.80 -39.09 -22.77
CA ALA A 822 -17.53 -38.68 -23.96
C ALA A 822 -17.51 -39.72 -25.11
N PRO A 823 -16.39 -40.40 -25.43
CA PRO A 823 -16.36 -41.51 -26.38
C PRO A 823 -17.30 -42.67 -25.98
N LEU A 824 -17.38 -43.02 -24.69
CA LEU A 824 -18.29 -44.07 -24.20
C LEU A 824 -19.76 -43.66 -24.36
N GLN A 825 -20.10 -42.38 -24.18
CA GLN A 825 -21.45 -41.86 -24.47
C GLN A 825 -21.77 -41.90 -25.97
N ALA A 826 -20.80 -41.60 -26.84
CA ALA A 826 -20.95 -41.72 -28.29
C ALA A 826 -21.23 -43.17 -28.73
N PHE A 827 -20.44 -44.13 -28.25
CA PHE A 827 -20.66 -45.56 -28.49
C PHE A 827 -21.99 -46.06 -27.90
N THR A 828 -22.37 -45.60 -26.70
CA THR A 828 -23.69 -45.91 -26.11
C THR A 828 -24.83 -45.40 -27.00
N GLY A 829 -24.72 -44.18 -27.54
CA GLY A 829 -25.70 -43.61 -28.47
C GLY A 829 -25.85 -44.46 -29.73
N PHE A 830 -24.72 -44.80 -30.38
CA PHE A 830 -24.68 -45.58 -31.61
C PHE A 830 -25.17 -47.04 -31.43
N LEU A 831 -24.75 -47.73 -30.36
CA LEU A 831 -25.24 -49.08 -30.03
C LEU A 831 -26.72 -49.09 -29.60
N GLY A 832 -27.19 -47.99 -28.99
CA GLY A 832 -28.61 -47.76 -28.70
C GLY A 832 -29.43 -47.65 -29.99
N ALA A 833 -28.98 -46.85 -30.95
CA ALA A 833 -29.61 -46.70 -32.27
C ALA A 833 -29.69 -48.05 -33.03
N ILE A 834 -28.63 -48.87 -33.00
CA ILE A 834 -28.67 -50.23 -33.57
C ILE A 834 -29.65 -51.13 -32.79
N GLY A 835 -29.74 -50.97 -31.47
CA GLY A 835 -30.75 -51.64 -30.63
C GLY A 835 -32.18 -51.29 -31.05
N ASP A 836 -32.49 -50.01 -31.24
CA ASP A 836 -33.79 -49.54 -31.74
C ASP A 836 -34.15 -50.23 -33.07
N ARG A 837 -33.17 -50.35 -33.97
CA ARG A 837 -33.31 -51.07 -35.25
C ARG A 837 -33.58 -52.56 -35.08
N GLN A 838 -32.90 -53.23 -34.14
CA GLN A 838 -33.09 -54.67 -33.87
C GLN A 838 -34.43 -54.97 -33.19
N ASP A 839 -34.84 -54.18 -32.20
CA ASP A 839 -36.17 -54.32 -31.57
C ASP A 839 -37.31 -54.14 -32.63
N MET A 840 -37.07 -53.49 -33.78
CA MET A 840 -38.02 -53.48 -34.92
C MET A 840 -38.03 -54.75 -35.78
N LEU A 841 -36.89 -55.45 -35.89
CA LEU A 841 -36.81 -56.77 -36.55
C LEU A 841 -37.56 -57.82 -35.70
N THR A 842 -37.42 -57.72 -34.37
CA THR A 842 -37.91 -58.74 -33.43
C THR A 842 -39.36 -58.50 -32.97
N SER A 843 -39.87 -57.27 -32.99
CA SER A 843 -41.32 -56.97 -32.83
C SER A 843 -42.18 -57.29 -34.07
N GLY A 844 -41.56 -57.68 -35.19
CA GLY A 844 -42.20 -57.75 -36.51
C GLY A 844 -42.74 -59.11 -36.99
N SER A 845 -42.48 -60.25 -36.33
CA SER A 845 -42.95 -61.54 -36.84
C SER A 845 -44.47 -61.70 -36.71
N GLU A 846 -45.16 -62.06 -37.79
CA GLU A 846 -46.49 -62.66 -37.71
C GLU A 846 -46.34 -64.09 -37.19
N ILE A 847 -46.89 -64.37 -36.00
CA ILE A 847 -47.07 -65.73 -35.50
C ILE A 847 -48.52 -65.86 -35.06
N GLY A 848 -49.36 -66.31 -35.99
CA GLY A 848 -50.65 -66.88 -35.60
C GLY A 848 -50.40 -68.21 -34.90
N GLN A 849 -50.82 -68.33 -33.64
CA GLN A 849 -50.93 -69.62 -32.95
C GLN A 849 -52.35 -69.83 -32.43
N ASN A 850 -53.14 -70.57 -33.20
CA ASN A 850 -54.10 -71.49 -32.61
C ASN A 850 -53.29 -72.66 -32.03
N GLY A 851 -53.17 -72.72 -30.70
CA GLY A 851 -52.35 -73.73 -30.04
C GLY A 851 -52.48 -73.65 -28.51
N THR A 852 -53.46 -74.36 -27.96
CA THR A 852 -53.63 -74.52 -26.51
C THR A 852 -52.51 -75.37 -25.91
N ALA A 853 -51.78 -74.87 -24.90
CA ALA A 853 -51.50 -75.62 -23.65
C ALA A 853 -50.61 -74.86 -22.62
N GLN A 854 -51.13 -74.79 -21.40
CA GLN A 854 -50.46 -75.10 -20.12
C GLN A 854 -49.21 -74.29 -19.66
N SER A 855 -49.49 -73.37 -18.73
CA SER A 855 -48.73 -73.02 -17.52
C SER A 855 -47.33 -73.62 -17.30
N PHE A 856 -46.32 -72.76 -17.21
CA PHE A 856 -45.11 -73.02 -16.43
C PHE A 856 -45.44 -72.97 -14.93
N ALA A 857 -45.66 -74.14 -14.33
CA ALA A 857 -45.69 -74.29 -12.88
C ALA A 857 -44.29 -74.62 -12.36
N MET A 858 -43.66 -73.71 -11.61
CA MET A 858 -42.46 -74.05 -10.83
C MET A 858 -42.85 -74.87 -9.60
N SER A 859 -43.01 -76.18 -9.79
CA SER A 859 -43.13 -77.14 -8.69
C SER A 859 -41.75 -77.42 -8.10
N TYR A 860 -41.55 -77.04 -6.85
CA TYR A 860 -40.38 -77.44 -6.07
C TYR A 860 -40.61 -78.86 -5.54
N ALA A 861 -40.08 -79.87 -6.23
CA ALA A 861 -40.24 -81.27 -5.85
C ALA A 861 -38.89 -81.87 -5.42
N GLY A 862 -38.83 -82.29 -4.15
CA GLY A 862 -37.73 -83.08 -3.61
C GLY A 862 -37.60 -84.46 -4.26
N ARG A 863 -36.45 -85.09 -4.01
CA ARG A 863 -35.98 -86.37 -4.59
C ARG A 863 -37.05 -87.48 -4.69
N ASN A 864 -36.84 -88.32 -5.73
CA ASN A 864 -37.39 -89.67 -5.96
C ASN A 864 -38.71 -89.78 -6.75
N THR A 865 -38.64 -89.65 -8.08
CA THR A 865 -39.09 -90.70 -9.04
C THR A 865 -38.74 -90.29 -10.48
N MET A 866 -38.01 -91.13 -11.22
CA MET A 866 -37.75 -90.92 -12.66
C MET A 866 -38.43 -91.99 -13.50
N SER A 867 -39.50 -91.62 -14.22
CA SER A 867 -39.85 -92.17 -15.55
C SER A 867 -40.96 -91.34 -16.20
N ALA A 868 -41.04 -91.38 -17.54
CA ALA A 868 -42.05 -90.76 -18.42
C ALA A 868 -41.99 -89.24 -18.74
N GLY A 869 -41.33 -88.38 -17.95
CA GLY A 869 -41.31 -86.92 -18.24
C GLY A 869 -40.39 -86.48 -19.39
N THR A 870 -39.28 -87.16 -19.63
CA THR A 870 -38.16 -86.64 -20.46
C THR A 870 -38.47 -86.60 -21.97
N ASN A 871 -39.28 -87.55 -22.47
CA ASN A 871 -39.60 -87.62 -23.91
C ASN A 871 -40.58 -86.53 -24.36
N ALA A 872 -41.41 -85.98 -23.46
CA ALA A 872 -42.33 -84.89 -23.78
C ALA A 872 -41.57 -83.58 -24.05
N ALA A 873 -40.54 -83.29 -23.26
CA ALA A 873 -39.69 -82.11 -23.45
C ALA A 873 -38.89 -82.17 -24.76
N MET A 874 -38.37 -83.34 -25.15
CA MET A 874 -37.61 -83.48 -26.39
C MET A 874 -38.51 -83.44 -27.65
N ASN A 875 -39.73 -84.00 -27.57
CA ASN A 875 -40.67 -83.92 -28.70
C ASN A 875 -41.21 -82.49 -28.92
N ALA A 876 -41.32 -81.66 -27.88
CA ALA A 876 -41.71 -80.25 -28.01
C ALA A 876 -40.68 -79.40 -28.80
N PHE A 877 -39.41 -79.82 -28.86
CA PHE A 877 -38.38 -79.22 -29.72
C PHE A 877 -38.32 -79.84 -31.13
N ALA A 878 -38.97 -80.98 -31.36
CA ALA A 878 -38.83 -81.74 -32.60
C ALA A 878 -39.87 -81.39 -33.69
N SER A 879 -40.94 -80.66 -33.37
CA SER A 879 -42.00 -80.26 -34.32
C SER A 879 -41.91 -78.79 -34.76
N ILE A 880 -40.77 -78.40 -35.36
CA ILE A 880 -40.67 -77.14 -36.12
C ILE A 880 -40.76 -77.46 -37.61
N SER A 881 -41.99 -77.67 -38.09
CA SER A 881 -42.27 -77.67 -39.53
C SER A 881 -42.24 -76.23 -40.06
N PRO A 882 -41.53 -75.92 -41.16
CA PRO A 882 -41.43 -74.56 -41.66
C PRO A 882 -42.70 -74.13 -42.40
N ALA A 883 -43.17 -72.91 -42.13
CA ALA A 883 -44.03 -72.20 -43.06
C ALA A 883 -43.17 -71.56 -44.16
N GLU A 884 -43.45 -71.89 -45.43
CA GLU A 884 -43.02 -71.10 -46.59
C GLU A 884 -43.73 -69.73 -46.60
N ARG A 885 -43.24 -68.66 -47.24
CA ARG A 885 -42.06 -68.49 -48.09
C ARG A 885 -41.09 -67.45 -47.53
N VAL A 886 -39.83 -67.58 -47.93
CA VAL A 886 -38.85 -66.50 -47.84
C VAL A 886 -39.27 -65.35 -48.78
N GLN A 887 -39.55 -64.16 -48.23
CA GLN A 887 -39.21 -62.93 -48.95
C GLN A 887 -37.73 -62.68 -48.69
N ASP A 888 -36.91 -63.07 -49.65
CA ASP A 888 -35.50 -62.69 -49.70
C ASP A 888 -35.47 -61.19 -49.92
N GLY A 889 -34.86 -60.46 -48.98
CA GLY A 889 -34.75 -59.02 -49.11
C GLY A 889 -33.52 -58.48 -48.41
N TRP A 890 -32.88 -57.52 -49.07
CA TRP A 890 -31.91 -56.65 -48.43
C TRP A 890 -32.67 -55.45 -47.87
N SER A 891 -32.22 -54.96 -46.73
CA SER A 891 -32.76 -53.74 -46.16
C SER A 891 -31.67 -52.74 -45.85
N VAL A 892 -31.84 -51.52 -46.36
CA VAL A 892 -31.09 -50.35 -45.92
C VAL A 892 -31.94 -49.55 -44.95
N TRP A 893 -31.30 -49.06 -43.91
CA TRP A 893 -31.90 -48.12 -42.97
C TRP A 893 -30.93 -46.99 -42.63
N GLY A 894 -31.50 -45.86 -42.24
CA GLY A 894 -30.77 -44.72 -41.72
C GLY A 894 -31.56 -44.06 -40.59
N GLN A 895 -30.85 -43.62 -39.56
CA GLN A 895 -31.44 -42.85 -38.46
C GLN A 895 -30.48 -41.77 -37.96
N GLY A 896 -31.03 -40.62 -37.58
CA GLY A 896 -30.34 -39.63 -36.76
C GLY A 896 -30.66 -39.87 -35.29
N PHE A 897 -29.72 -39.52 -34.41
CA PHE A 897 -29.96 -39.54 -32.98
C PHE A 897 -29.28 -38.37 -32.26
N GLY A 898 -29.92 -37.91 -31.19
CA GLY A 898 -29.35 -36.96 -30.23
C GLY A 898 -29.41 -37.54 -28.83
N ARG A 899 -28.35 -37.37 -28.03
CA ARG A 899 -28.25 -37.83 -26.64
C ARG A 899 -27.73 -36.70 -25.76
N ASN A 900 -28.48 -36.35 -24.72
CA ASN A 900 -28.07 -35.40 -23.69
C ASN A 900 -27.89 -36.16 -22.37
N SER A 901 -26.68 -36.13 -21.80
CA SER A 901 -26.32 -36.82 -20.57
C SER A 901 -25.76 -35.83 -19.55
N ARG A 902 -26.10 -36.00 -18.27
CA ARG A 902 -25.59 -35.22 -17.15
C ARG A 902 -25.17 -36.15 -16.01
N VAL A 903 -24.03 -35.86 -15.39
CA VAL A 903 -23.60 -36.40 -14.10
C VAL A 903 -23.54 -35.22 -13.13
N GLY A 904 -24.13 -35.35 -11.94
CA GLY A 904 -24.01 -34.35 -10.87
C GLY A 904 -22.68 -34.46 -10.14
N ASP A 905 -22.37 -33.52 -9.26
CA ASP A 905 -21.13 -33.52 -8.49
C ASP A 905 -21.11 -34.70 -7.48
N SER A 906 -19.95 -35.09 -6.97
CA SER A 906 -19.83 -36.16 -5.95
C SER A 906 -18.76 -35.80 -4.94
N GLY A 907 -19.17 -35.18 -3.84
CA GLY A 907 -18.24 -34.59 -2.88
C GLY A 907 -17.54 -33.40 -3.51
N ASP A 908 -16.22 -33.45 -3.56
CA ASP A 908 -15.29 -32.54 -4.22
C ASP A 908 -15.15 -32.78 -5.74
N LEU A 909 -15.61 -33.93 -6.24
CA LEU A 909 -15.47 -34.29 -7.65
C LEU A 909 -16.52 -33.59 -8.52
N SER A 910 -16.04 -32.90 -9.56
CA SER A 910 -16.88 -32.12 -10.48
C SER A 910 -17.76 -33.00 -11.38
N GLY A 911 -19.04 -32.63 -11.48
CA GLY A 911 -20.00 -33.20 -12.42
C GLY A 911 -19.73 -32.80 -13.87
N SER A 912 -20.58 -33.28 -14.78
CA SER A 912 -20.40 -33.03 -16.21
C SER A 912 -21.68 -33.08 -17.01
N LYS A 913 -21.63 -32.53 -18.22
CA LYS A 913 -22.68 -32.60 -19.24
C LYS A 913 -22.05 -33.04 -20.56
N ALA A 914 -22.74 -33.93 -21.28
CA ALA A 914 -22.33 -34.39 -22.61
C ALA A 914 -23.53 -34.36 -23.55
N VAL A 915 -23.41 -33.60 -24.65
CA VAL A 915 -24.41 -33.53 -25.71
C VAL A 915 -23.81 -34.17 -26.96
N SER A 916 -24.39 -35.29 -27.36
CA SER A 916 -23.99 -36.06 -28.54
C SER A 916 -25.04 -35.93 -29.63
N ALA A 917 -24.61 -35.70 -30.87
CA ALA A 917 -25.45 -35.76 -32.06
C ALA A 917 -24.75 -36.61 -33.12
N GLY A 918 -25.50 -37.51 -33.76
CA GLY A 918 -24.93 -38.45 -34.70
C GLY A 918 -25.96 -39.09 -35.62
N PHE A 919 -25.47 -39.93 -36.51
CA PHE A 919 -26.29 -40.78 -37.36
C PHE A 919 -25.72 -42.20 -37.41
N ALA A 920 -26.61 -43.14 -37.71
CA ALA A 920 -26.28 -44.51 -38.02
C ALA A 920 -26.96 -44.90 -39.33
N VAL A 921 -26.21 -45.47 -40.25
CA VAL A 921 -26.70 -46.09 -41.50
C VAL A 921 -26.30 -47.55 -41.51
N GLY A 922 -27.18 -48.42 -41.99
CA GLY A 922 -26.91 -49.85 -41.96
C GLY A 922 -27.61 -50.63 -43.04
N VAL A 923 -27.09 -51.84 -43.24
CA VAL A 923 -27.59 -52.84 -44.17
C VAL A 923 -27.81 -54.13 -43.37
N ASP A 924 -29.01 -54.69 -43.42
CA ASP A 924 -29.31 -56.01 -42.89
C ASP A 924 -29.99 -56.92 -43.92
N ARG A 925 -29.80 -58.23 -43.74
CA ARG A 925 -30.46 -59.28 -44.51
C ARG A 925 -31.07 -60.30 -43.57
N ARG A 926 -32.26 -60.78 -43.94
CA ARG A 926 -32.86 -61.98 -43.35
C ARG A 926 -32.29 -63.21 -44.02
N PHE A 927 -31.63 -64.08 -43.26
CA PHE A 927 -31.02 -65.31 -43.76
C PHE A 927 -31.89 -66.54 -43.50
N SER A 928 -32.82 -66.47 -42.54
CA SER A 928 -33.85 -67.48 -42.33
C SER A 928 -35.09 -66.90 -41.64
N ASN A 929 -36.13 -67.71 -41.47
CA ASN A 929 -37.30 -67.32 -40.69
C ASN A 929 -36.96 -66.95 -39.23
N SER A 930 -35.82 -67.38 -38.69
CA SER A 930 -35.38 -67.08 -37.33
C SER A 930 -34.07 -66.28 -37.23
N PHE A 931 -33.36 -65.97 -38.32
CA PHE A 931 -32.04 -65.31 -38.25
C PHE A 931 -31.92 -64.11 -39.20
N ASN A 932 -31.52 -62.97 -38.64
CA ASN A 932 -31.16 -61.74 -39.37
C ASN A 932 -29.76 -61.31 -38.94
N ALA A 933 -28.97 -60.78 -39.86
CA ALA A 933 -27.69 -60.14 -39.54
C ALA A 933 -27.43 -58.95 -40.46
N GLY A 934 -26.62 -58.00 -39.98
CA GLY A 934 -26.32 -56.77 -40.70
C GLY A 934 -25.05 -56.08 -40.22
N GLY A 935 -24.64 -55.10 -41.02
CA GLY A 935 -23.57 -54.16 -40.70
C GLY A 935 -24.12 -52.74 -40.59
N ALA A 936 -23.47 -51.90 -39.80
CA ALA A 936 -23.77 -50.48 -39.71
C ALA A 936 -22.49 -49.64 -39.63
N PHE A 937 -22.61 -48.39 -40.07
CA PHE A 937 -21.61 -47.35 -39.87
C PHE A 937 -22.28 -46.13 -39.25
N GLY A 938 -21.57 -45.41 -38.40
CA GLY A 938 -22.07 -44.17 -37.81
C GLY A 938 -20.97 -43.18 -37.50
N TYR A 939 -21.39 -41.92 -37.45
CA TYR A 939 -20.60 -40.80 -36.98
C TYR A 939 -21.34 -40.13 -35.82
N THR A 940 -20.62 -39.77 -34.77
CA THR A 940 -21.15 -39.04 -33.62
C THR A 940 -20.18 -37.95 -33.21
N ARG A 941 -20.66 -36.72 -33.11
CA ARG A 941 -19.98 -35.62 -32.45
C ARG A 941 -20.55 -35.45 -31.04
N THR A 942 -19.69 -35.48 -30.03
CA THR A 942 -20.05 -35.27 -28.63
C THR A 942 -19.32 -34.04 -28.10
N THR A 943 -20.06 -33.00 -27.72
CA THR A 943 -19.54 -31.88 -26.95
C THR A 943 -19.71 -32.18 -25.47
N ALA A 944 -18.63 -32.15 -24.70
CA ALA A 944 -18.67 -32.35 -23.25
C ALA A 944 -18.14 -31.11 -22.52
N THR A 945 -18.75 -30.81 -21.37
CA THR A 945 -18.41 -29.70 -20.49
C THR A 945 -18.42 -30.14 -19.03
N SER A 946 -17.48 -29.59 -18.26
CA SER A 946 -17.34 -29.76 -16.81
C SER A 946 -16.71 -28.48 -16.24
N THR A 947 -16.36 -28.48 -14.96
CA THR A 947 -15.71 -27.34 -14.29
C THR A 947 -14.46 -26.92 -15.04
N ASP A 948 -14.41 -25.65 -15.44
CA ASP A 948 -13.30 -24.97 -16.13
C ASP A 948 -12.81 -25.63 -17.44
N MET A 949 -13.59 -26.59 -17.98
CA MET A 949 -13.18 -27.42 -19.11
C MET A 949 -14.31 -27.70 -20.09
N GLN A 950 -13.99 -27.59 -21.38
CA GLN A 950 -14.85 -27.99 -22.50
C GLN A 950 -14.06 -28.81 -23.52
N GLY A 951 -14.75 -29.60 -24.33
CA GLY A 951 -14.13 -30.28 -25.46
C GLY A 951 -15.12 -30.97 -26.39
N THR A 952 -14.59 -31.44 -27.52
CA THR A 952 -15.34 -32.13 -28.56
C THR A 952 -14.69 -33.46 -28.87
N VAL A 953 -15.52 -34.49 -29.05
CA VAL A 953 -15.12 -35.84 -29.45
C VAL A 953 -15.85 -36.23 -30.71
N ASP A 954 -15.11 -36.53 -31.77
CA ASP A 954 -15.63 -37.02 -33.05
C ASP A 954 -15.34 -38.51 -33.18
N THR A 955 -16.37 -39.33 -33.15
CA THR A 955 -16.29 -40.79 -33.16
C THR A 955 -16.86 -41.35 -34.45
N TYR A 956 -16.07 -42.21 -35.11
CA TYR A 956 -16.45 -42.97 -36.30
C TYR A 956 -16.51 -44.44 -35.90
N ALA A 957 -17.65 -45.09 -36.08
CA ALA A 957 -17.86 -46.46 -35.60
C ALA A 957 -18.42 -47.36 -36.71
N GLY A 958 -17.78 -48.51 -36.91
CA GLY A 958 -18.35 -49.64 -37.66
C GLY A 958 -18.95 -50.65 -36.69
N ALA A 959 -20.03 -51.32 -37.07
CA ALA A 959 -20.68 -52.33 -36.26
C ALA A 959 -21.18 -53.52 -37.08
N ALA A 960 -21.22 -54.68 -36.43
CA ALA A 960 -21.94 -55.87 -36.87
C ALA A 960 -22.99 -56.24 -35.82
N TYR A 961 -24.17 -56.65 -36.27
CA TYR A 961 -25.26 -57.05 -35.39
C TYR A 961 -26.02 -58.25 -35.96
N ALA A 962 -26.57 -59.06 -35.07
CA ALA A 962 -27.36 -60.23 -35.41
C ALA A 962 -28.53 -60.40 -34.43
N SER A 963 -29.67 -60.84 -34.97
CA SER A 963 -30.90 -61.11 -34.22
C SER A 963 -31.38 -62.51 -34.55
N TRP A 964 -31.30 -63.41 -33.56
CA TRP A 964 -31.77 -64.79 -33.65
C TRP A 964 -33.05 -64.95 -32.82
N THR A 965 -34.14 -65.37 -33.47
CA THR A 965 -35.47 -65.49 -32.86
C THR A 965 -36.05 -66.90 -33.06
N PRO A 966 -35.55 -67.92 -32.35
CA PRO A 966 -36.09 -69.27 -32.40
C PRO A 966 -37.43 -69.33 -31.64
N GLY A 967 -38.54 -69.29 -32.37
CA GLY A 967 -39.89 -69.26 -31.81
C GLY A 967 -40.14 -68.00 -30.99
N ALA A 968 -40.57 -68.18 -29.74
CA ALA A 968 -40.84 -67.07 -28.81
C ALA A 968 -39.57 -66.39 -28.28
N ALA A 969 -38.42 -67.07 -28.28
CA ALA A 969 -37.16 -66.50 -27.79
C ALA A 969 -36.60 -65.42 -28.75
N VAL A 970 -35.81 -64.51 -28.19
CA VAL A 970 -35.11 -63.42 -28.87
C VAL A 970 -33.70 -63.34 -28.31
N LEU A 971 -32.71 -63.34 -29.21
CA LEU A 971 -31.29 -63.25 -28.88
C LEU A 971 -30.66 -62.21 -29.82
N ASP A 972 -30.36 -61.03 -29.31
CA ASP A 972 -29.77 -59.91 -30.03
C ASP A 972 -28.31 -59.73 -29.62
N PHE A 973 -27.40 -59.78 -30.60
CA PHE A 973 -25.98 -59.51 -30.43
C PHE A 973 -25.56 -58.29 -31.26
N ARG A 974 -24.72 -57.43 -30.67
CA ARG A 974 -24.14 -56.23 -31.26
C ARG A 974 -22.67 -56.16 -30.91
N ILE A 975 -21.82 -55.84 -31.87
CA ILE A 975 -20.43 -55.44 -31.65
C ILE A 975 -20.13 -54.22 -32.52
N ALA A 976 -19.49 -53.21 -31.95
CA ALA A 976 -19.06 -51.98 -32.62
C ALA A 976 -17.62 -51.64 -32.25
N ALA A 977 -16.87 -51.07 -33.19
CA ALA A 977 -15.52 -50.57 -32.96
C ALA A 977 -15.18 -49.40 -33.89
N GLY A 978 -14.25 -48.55 -33.47
CA GLY A 978 -13.71 -47.50 -34.34
C GLY A 978 -12.99 -46.36 -33.61
N PRO A 979 -12.35 -45.44 -34.36
CA PRO A 979 -11.55 -44.37 -33.81
C PRO A 979 -12.40 -43.19 -33.30
N SER A 980 -11.86 -42.51 -32.29
CA SER A 980 -12.33 -41.21 -31.81
C SER A 980 -11.19 -40.19 -31.85
N GLN A 981 -11.49 -38.97 -32.30
CA GLN A 981 -10.61 -37.81 -32.21
C GLN A 981 -11.14 -36.88 -31.12
N MET A 982 -10.27 -36.38 -30.24
CA MET A 982 -10.63 -35.57 -29.09
C MET A 982 -9.88 -34.23 -29.13
N ALA A 983 -10.58 -33.14 -28.88
CA ALA A 983 -10.01 -31.81 -28.64
C ALA A 983 -10.54 -31.25 -27.32
N THR A 984 -9.64 -30.67 -26.52
CA THR A 984 -9.92 -30.20 -25.15
C THR A 984 -9.40 -28.79 -24.95
N SER A 985 -10.19 -27.94 -24.30
CA SER A 985 -9.86 -26.56 -23.94
C SER A 985 -10.17 -26.33 -22.47
N ARG A 986 -9.17 -25.96 -21.67
CA ARG A 986 -9.27 -25.69 -20.23
C ARG A 986 -8.88 -24.23 -19.96
N GLN A 987 -9.69 -23.50 -19.20
CA GLN A 987 -9.43 -22.09 -18.85
C GLN A 987 -9.11 -22.00 -17.37
N ILE A 988 -7.97 -21.43 -16.99
CA ILE A 988 -7.51 -21.39 -15.59
C ILE A 988 -6.99 -20.02 -15.20
N LEU A 989 -6.97 -19.74 -13.89
CA LEU A 989 -6.51 -18.48 -13.31
C LEU A 989 -5.04 -18.17 -13.64
N LEU A 990 -4.20 -19.21 -13.73
CA LEU A 990 -2.75 -19.10 -13.96
C LEU A 990 -2.35 -18.84 -15.43
N SER A 991 -3.30 -18.79 -16.38
CA SER A 991 -3.00 -18.48 -17.78
C SER A 991 -4.01 -17.49 -18.37
N PRO A 992 -3.56 -16.43 -19.07
CA PRO A 992 -4.46 -15.50 -19.76
C PRO A 992 -5.13 -16.12 -20.99
N THR A 993 -4.79 -17.36 -21.37
CA THR A 993 -5.33 -18.05 -22.55
C THR A 993 -5.65 -19.50 -22.23
N SER A 994 -6.52 -20.14 -23.01
CA SER A 994 -6.88 -21.53 -22.76
C SER A 994 -5.72 -22.49 -23.02
N LEU A 995 -5.59 -23.46 -22.14
CA LEU A 995 -4.77 -24.65 -22.32
C LEU A 995 -5.49 -25.56 -23.31
N GLN A 996 -4.85 -25.86 -24.43
CA GLN A 996 -5.42 -26.63 -25.54
C GLN A 996 -4.74 -28.00 -25.61
N GLY A 997 -5.52 -29.07 -25.78
CA GLY A 997 -5.01 -30.44 -25.92
C GLY A 997 -5.76 -31.22 -27.00
N SER A 998 -5.11 -32.24 -27.56
CA SER A 998 -5.71 -33.10 -28.58
C SER A 998 -5.24 -34.54 -28.42
N ALA A 999 -6.17 -35.50 -28.48
CA ALA A 999 -5.88 -36.92 -28.32
C ALA A 999 -6.61 -37.76 -29.38
N ASN A 1000 -6.01 -38.88 -29.76
CA ASN A 1000 -6.70 -39.94 -30.49
C ASN A 1000 -7.09 -41.07 -29.54
N GLY A 1001 -7.99 -41.92 -29.98
CA GLY A 1001 -8.32 -43.15 -29.27
C GLY A 1001 -9.13 -44.11 -30.12
N VAL A 1002 -9.35 -45.32 -29.59
CA VAL A 1002 -10.15 -46.37 -30.21
C VAL A 1002 -11.13 -46.93 -29.20
N GLY A 1003 -12.41 -46.94 -29.56
CA GLY A 1003 -13.49 -47.54 -28.78
C GLY A 1003 -13.93 -48.88 -29.34
N VAL A 1004 -14.40 -49.76 -28.45
CA VAL A 1004 -15.06 -51.03 -28.74
C VAL A 1004 -16.25 -51.17 -27.80
N GLY A 1005 -17.40 -51.62 -28.30
CA GLY A 1005 -18.56 -51.92 -27.47
C GLY A 1005 -19.28 -53.16 -27.96
N THR A 1006 -19.79 -53.94 -27.01
CA THR A 1006 -20.50 -55.20 -27.25
C THR A 1006 -21.74 -55.27 -26.38
N THR A 1007 -22.89 -55.58 -26.98
CA THR A 1007 -24.16 -55.76 -26.27
C THR A 1007 -24.78 -57.10 -26.64
N PHE A 1008 -25.23 -57.82 -25.63
CA PHE A 1008 -26.03 -59.03 -25.75
C PHE A 1008 -27.37 -58.81 -25.02
N GLU A 1009 -28.50 -59.13 -25.65
CA GLU A 1009 -29.83 -59.13 -25.03
C GLU A 1009 -30.53 -60.45 -25.34
N ALA A 1010 -31.05 -61.10 -24.29
CA ALA A 1010 -31.85 -62.32 -24.36
C ALA A 1010 -33.24 -62.04 -23.79
N GLY A 1011 -34.29 -62.39 -24.52
CA GLY A 1011 -35.68 -62.20 -24.07
C GLY A 1011 -36.62 -63.29 -24.58
N TYR A 1012 -37.82 -63.33 -24.02
CA TYR A 1012 -38.84 -64.32 -24.37
C TYR A 1012 -40.19 -63.65 -24.56
N ARG A 1013 -40.83 -63.85 -25.72
CA ARG A 1013 -42.12 -63.23 -26.04
C ARG A 1013 -43.29 -64.03 -25.49
N PHE A 1014 -44.15 -63.37 -24.72
CA PHE A 1014 -45.47 -63.83 -24.33
C PHE A 1014 -46.52 -63.08 -25.14
N ALA A 1015 -47.26 -63.81 -25.98
CA ALA A 1015 -48.41 -63.25 -26.67
C ALA A 1015 -49.52 -62.94 -25.65
N MET A 1016 -50.01 -61.70 -25.69
CA MET A 1016 -51.18 -61.25 -24.95
C MET A 1016 -52.31 -61.00 -25.95
N GLY A 1017 -53.57 -60.97 -25.49
CA GLY A 1017 -54.71 -60.73 -26.39
C GLY A 1017 -54.61 -59.40 -27.14
N HIS A 1018 -55.25 -59.32 -28.32
CA HIS A 1018 -55.34 -58.12 -29.16
C HIS A 1018 -53.99 -57.59 -29.70
N ASP A 1019 -53.17 -58.46 -30.30
CA ASP A 1019 -51.87 -58.11 -30.92
C ASP A 1019 -50.88 -57.40 -29.97
N VAL A 1020 -50.99 -57.67 -28.66
CA VAL A 1020 -50.05 -57.21 -27.62
C VAL A 1020 -49.03 -58.32 -27.33
N THR A 1021 -47.78 -57.95 -27.06
CA THR A 1021 -46.71 -58.88 -26.68
C THR A 1021 -45.91 -58.32 -25.51
N LEU A 1022 -45.68 -59.15 -24.49
CA LEU A 1022 -44.78 -58.89 -23.36
C LEU A 1022 -43.46 -59.65 -23.57
N LYS A 1023 -42.32 -58.95 -23.56
CA LYS A 1023 -40.96 -59.50 -23.69
C LYS A 1023 -40.15 -59.20 -22.42
N PRO A 1024 -40.17 -60.03 -21.37
CA PRO A 1024 -39.15 -60.01 -20.33
C PRO A 1024 -37.78 -60.28 -20.97
N PHE A 1025 -36.76 -59.54 -20.54
CA PHE A 1025 -35.42 -59.61 -21.10
C PHE A 1025 -34.34 -59.43 -20.03
N VAL A 1026 -33.16 -59.98 -20.33
CA VAL A 1026 -31.91 -59.84 -19.61
C VAL A 1026 -30.85 -59.45 -20.64
N GLY A 1027 -29.99 -58.50 -20.32
CA GLY A 1027 -28.94 -58.04 -21.20
C GLY A 1027 -27.62 -57.78 -20.47
N MET A 1028 -26.54 -57.77 -21.23
CA MET A 1028 -25.20 -57.42 -20.76
C MET A 1028 -24.51 -56.57 -21.82
N THR A 1029 -23.97 -55.43 -21.40
CA THR A 1029 -23.23 -54.50 -22.25
C THR A 1029 -21.84 -54.29 -21.68
N TRP A 1030 -20.81 -54.56 -22.47
CA TRP A 1030 -19.43 -54.15 -22.21
C TRP A 1030 -19.04 -53.03 -23.18
N GLN A 1031 -18.30 -52.03 -22.70
CA GLN A 1031 -17.73 -50.98 -23.52
C GLN A 1031 -16.32 -50.69 -23.03
N GLY A 1032 -15.37 -50.49 -23.94
CA GLY A 1032 -14.00 -50.10 -23.66
C GLY A 1032 -13.55 -48.99 -24.61
N PHE A 1033 -12.75 -48.05 -24.10
CA PHE A 1033 -12.14 -46.98 -24.87
C PHE A 1033 -10.69 -46.78 -24.44
N ARG A 1034 -9.76 -46.88 -25.39
CA ARG A 1034 -8.35 -46.53 -25.18
C ARG A 1034 -8.09 -45.14 -25.74
N ARG A 1035 -7.65 -44.23 -24.88
CA ARG A 1035 -7.12 -42.91 -25.22
C ARG A 1035 -5.60 -43.00 -25.31
N ASP A 1036 -5.01 -42.41 -26.35
CA ASP A 1036 -3.55 -42.23 -26.43
C ASP A 1036 -3.06 -41.12 -25.47
N ALA A 1037 -1.75 -41.01 -25.32
CA ALA A 1037 -1.13 -39.96 -24.51
C ALA A 1037 -1.16 -38.61 -25.25
N TYR A 1038 -1.27 -37.51 -24.51
CA TYR A 1038 -1.15 -36.14 -25.05
C TYR A 1038 -0.74 -35.17 -23.94
N SER A 1039 -0.28 -33.99 -24.34
CA SER A 1039 -0.06 -32.85 -23.46
C SER A 1039 -1.01 -31.71 -23.81
N GLU A 1040 -1.38 -30.90 -22.84
CA GLU A 1040 -1.91 -29.56 -23.09
C GLU A 1040 -0.80 -28.60 -23.54
N SER A 1041 -1.18 -27.49 -24.17
CA SER A 1041 -0.29 -26.37 -24.47
C SER A 1041 0.19 -25.67 -23.19
N GLN A 1042 1.26 -24.87 -23.30
CA GLN A 1042 1.81 -24.07 -22.19
C GLN A 1042 2.31 -24.92 -21.00
N LEU A 1043 3.00 -26.04 -21.27
CA LEU A 1043 3.74 -26.76 -20.24
C LEU A 1043 4.74 -25.83 -19.53
N PRO A 1044 4.94 -25.94 -18.20
CA PRO A 1044 4.37 -26.95 -17.30
C PRO A 1044 3.02 -26.55 -16.66
N ILE A 1045 2.41 -25.43 -17.06
CA ILE A 1045 1.06 -25.02 -16.57
C ILE A 1045 -0.03 -25.92 -17.18
N GLY A 1046 0.16 -26.31 -18.45
CA GLY A 1046 -0.55 -27.41 -19.09
C GLY A 1046 -0.19 -28.75 -18.47
N LEU A 1047 -1.15 -29.67 -18.40
CA LEU A 1047 -0.96 -31.01 -17.88
C LEU A 1047 -0.60 -32.00 -18.97
N VAL A 1048 0.21 -33.00 -18.62
CA VAL A 1048 0.51 -34.16 -19.48
C VAL A 1048 -0.38 -35.33 -19.07
N TYR A 1049 -0.92 -36.07 -20.03
CA TYR A 1049 -1.84 -37.17 -19.78
C TYR A 1049 -1.32 -38.48 -20.37
N ALA A 1050 -1.24 -39.52 -19.54
CA ALA A 1050 -0.82 -40.85 -19.96
C ALA A 1050 -1.88 -41.51 -20.88
N ALA A 1051 -1.42 -42.44 -21.72
CA ALA A 1051 -2.30 -43.30 -22.50
C ALA A 1051 -3.07 -44.23 -21.54
N ARG A 1052 -4.40 -44.30 -21.66
CA ARG A 1052 -5.24 -45.00 -20.67
C ARG A 1052 -6.46 -45.66 -21.32
N THR A 1053 -6.80 -46.84 -20.80
CA THR A 1053 -8.01 -47.57 -21.18
C THR A 1053 -9.07 -47.42 -20.09
N TYR A 1054 -10.27 -47.04 -20.50
CA TYR A 1054 -11.47 -46.93 -19.67
C TYR A 1054 -12.44 -48.03 -20.11
N ASP A 1055 -13.09 -48.73 -19.18
CA ASP A 1055 -14.12 -49.68 -19.56
C ASP A 1055 -15.30 -49.74 -18.57
N LYS A 1056 -16.41 -50.29 -19.05
CA LYS A 1056 -17.69 -50.36 -18.35
C LYS A 1056 -18.35 -51.70 -18.65
N LEU A 1057 -18.94 -52.31 -17.62
CA LEU A 1057 -19.76 -53.51 -17.75
C LEU A 1057 -21.08 -53.31 -17.02
N THR A 1058 -22.18 -53.34 -17.75
CA THR A 1058 -23.55 -53.17 -17.24
C THR A 1058 -24.38 -54.42 -17.52
N SER A 1059 -25.02 -54.96 -16.49
CA SER A 1059 -26.10 -55.94 -16.64
C SER A 1059 -27.47 -55.24 -16.57
N THR A 1060 -28.43 -55.69 -17.37
CA THR A 1060 -29.79 -55.15 -17.38
C THR A 1060 -30.82 -56.27 -17.24
N VAL A 1061 -31.87 -56.06 -16.46
CA VAL A 1061 -33.05 -56.95 -16.41
C VAL A 1061 -34.32 -56.09 -16.54
N GLY A 1062 -35.27 -56.50 -17.37
CA GLY A 1062 -36.46 -55.69 -17.63
C GLY A 1062 -37.57 -56.40 -18.39
N ALA A 1063 -38.55 -55.64 -18.83
CA ALA A 1063 -39.62 -56.09 -19.72
C ALA A 1063 -39.98 -55.01 -20.76
N ALA A 1064 -40.29 -55.45 -21.98
CA ALA A 1064 -40.89 -54.61 -23.01
C ALA A 1064 -42.34 -55.04 -23.27
N VAL A 1065 -43.23 -54.09 -23.56
CA VAL A 1065 -44.59 -54.33 -24.04
C VAL A 1065 -44.73 -53.65 -25.40
N SER A 1066 -45.07 -54.41 -26.43
CA SER A 1066 -45.33 -53.90 -27.79
C SER A 1066 -46.75 -54.25 -28.22
N ALA A 1067 -47.42 -53.35 -28.93
CA ALA A 1067 -48.72 -53.60 -29.55
C ALA A 1067 -48.67 -53.34 -31.06
N ARG A 1068 -49.64 -53.86 -31.83
CA ARG A 1068 -49.88 -53.42 -33.21
C ARG A 1068 -51.29 -52.87 -33.36
N LEU A 1069 -51.39 -51.67 -33.91
CA LEU A 1069 -52.64 -50.95 -34.17
C LEU A 1069 -52.75 -50.76 -35.68
N ARG A 1070 -53.74 -51.40 -36.32
CA ARG A 1070 -54.05 -51.19 -37.74
C ARG A 1070 -55.16 -50.16 -37.87
N THR A 1071 -54.92 -49.08 -38.59
CA THR A 1071 -55.93 -48.06 -38.91
C THR A 1071 -56.74 -48.47 -40.15
N THR A 1072 -57.92 -47.86 -40.33
CA THR A 1072 -58.86 -48.19 -41.40
C THR A 1072 -58.37 -47.85 -42.82
N ASP A 1073 -57.32 -47.04 -42.95
CA ASP A 1073 -56.67 -46.66 -44.22
C ASP A 1073 -55.51 -47.61 -44.63
N GLY A 1074 -55.28 -48.66 -43.85
CA GLY A 1074 -54.22 -49.66 -44.06
C GLY A 1074 -52.88 -49.34 -43.40
N THR A 1075 -52.75 -48.22 -42.68
CA THR A 1075 -51.52 -47.92 -41.94
C THR A 1075 -51.41 -48.80 -40.67
N THR A 1076 -50.22 -49.32 -40.39
CA THR A 1076 -49.91 -50.04 -39.14
C THR A 1076 -49.01 -49.18 -38.27
N LEU A 1077 -49.41 -48.97 -37.02
CA LEU A 1077 -48.61 -48.35 -35.96
C LEU A 1077 -48.26 -49.42 -34.94
N ALA A 1078 -46.96 -49.55 -34.60
CA ALA A 1078 -46.51 -50.41 -33.53
C ALA A 1078 -45.78 -49.59 -32.46
N PRO A 1079 -46.49 -49.20 -31.37
CA PRO A 1079 -45.87 -48.65 -30.18
C PRO A 1079 -45.22 -49.76 -29.32
N GLU A 1080 -44.12 -49.41 -28.67
CA GLU A 1080 -43.37 -50.26 -27.74
C GLU A 1080 -42.91 -49.44 -26.53
N LEU A 1081 -43.09 -49.99 -25.33
CA LEU A 1081 -42.60 -49.44 -24.06
C LEU A 1081 -41.68 -50.45 -23.39
N LYS A 1082 -40.45 -50.06 -23.06
CA LYS A 1082 -39.43 -50.92 -22.43
C LYS A 1082 -39.04 -50.31 -21.09
N VAL A 1083 -39.15 -51.09 -20.02
CA VAL A 1083 -38.69 -50.71 -18.68
C VAL A 1083 -37.66 -51.72 -18.18
N GLY A 1084 -36.62 -51.26 -17.50
CA GLY A 1084 -35.60 -52.15 -16.97
C GLY A 1084 -34.78 -51.53 -15.85
N TRP A 1085 -34.16 -52.39 -15.06
CA TRP A 1085 -33.15 -52.06 -14.07
C TRP A 1085 -31.78 -52.44 -14.63
N GLY A 1086 -30.89 -51.46 -14.73
CA GLY A 1086 -29.48 -51.63 -15.07
C GLY A 1086 -28.60 -51.56 -13.81
N TYR A 1087 -27.56 -52.36 -13.77
CA TYR A 1087 -26.55 -52.39 -12.70
C TYR A 1087 -25.14 -52.44 -13.29
N ASP A 1088 -24.29 -51.50 -12.89
CA ASP A 1088 -22.88 -51.46 -13.31
C ASP A 1088 -22.02 -52.35 -12.39
N LEU A 1089 -21.40 -53.39 -12.98
CA LEU A 1089 -20.66 -54.46 -12.31
C LEU A 1089 -19.20 -54.09 -11.98
N ARG A 1090 -18.63 -53.11 -12.67
CA ARG A 1090 -17.29 -52.54 -12.40
C ARG A 1090 -17.38 -51.28 -11.56
N ASP A 1091 -16.26 -50.70 -11.16
CA ASP A 1091 -16.32 -49.38 -10.52
C ASP A 1091 -16.89 -48.32 -11.46
N THR A 1092 -17.64 -47.38 -10.90
CA THR A 1092 -18.28 -46.28 -11.64
C THR A 1092 -17.45 -45.01 -11.65
N THR A 1093 -16.39 -44.94 -10.84
CA THR A 1093 -15.39 -43.87 -10.88
C THR A 1093 -14.56 -43.99 -12.15
N LEU A 1094 -14.59 -42.99 -13.02
CA LEU A 1094 -13.62 -42.85 -14.10
C LEU A 1094 -12.38 -42.15 -13.53
N VAL A 1095 -11.23 -42.79 -13.62
CA VAL A 1095 -9.96 -42.26 -13.10
C VAL A 1095 -9.06 -41.95 -14.29
N SER A 1096 -8.55 -40.73 -14.38
CA SER A 1096 -7.49 -40.33 -15.33
C SER A 1096 -6.15 -40.25 -14.61
N GLU A 1097 -5.06 -40.43 -15.35
CA GLU A 1097 -3.71 -40.14 -14.86
C GLU A 1097 -3.18 -38.92 -15.62
N ALA A 1098 -2.71 -37.95 -14.85
CA ALA A 1098 -2.17 -36.68 -15.31
C ALA A 1098 -0.80 -36.45 -14.63
N ALA A 1099 0.02 -35.57 -15.19
CA ALA A 1099 1.26 -35.14 -14.59
C ALA A 1099 1.43 -33.63 -14.64
N LEU A 1100 1.99 -33.07 -13.57
CA LEU A 1100 2.39 -31.69 -13.39
C LEU A 1100 3.87 -31.71 -13.01
N LEU A 1101 4.71 -30.90 -13.67
CA LEU A 1101 6.18 -30.92 -13.45
C LEU A 1101 6.78 -32.35 -13.53
N ASP A 1102 6.30 -33.15 -14.50
CA ASP A 1102 6.65 -34.56 -14.71
C ASP A 1102 6.29 -35.54 -13.56
N GLU A 1103 5.69 -35.07 -12.46
CA GLU A 1103 5.16 -35.89 -11.36
C GLU A 1103 3.70 -36.28 -11.58
N ALA A 1104 3.40 -37.59 -11.47
CA ALA A 1104 2.10 -38.17 -11.81
C ALA A 1104 1.10 -38.17 -10.64
N PHE A 1105 -0.17 -37.89 -10.95
CA PHE A 1105 -1.29 -37.92 -10.02
C PHE A 1105 -2.58 -38.45 -10.67
N LEU A 1106 -3.54 -38.86 -9.84
CA LEU A 1106 -4.83 -39.40 -10.28
C LEU A 1106 -5.95 -38.35 -10.19
N VAL A 1107 -6.80 -38.31 -11.20
CA VAL A 1107 -7.97 -37.42 -11.27
C VAL A 1107 -9.23 -38.25 -11.38
N ASP A 1108 -10.09 -38.17 -10.37
CA ASP A 1108 -11.32 -38.95 -10.27
C ASP A 1108 -12.53 -38.20 -10.83
N ALA A 1109 -13.46 -38.91 -11.44
CA ALA A 1109 -14.75 -38.38 -11.90
C ALA A 1109 -15.82 -38.47 -10.82
N ALA A 1110 -16.77 -37.53 -10.84
CA ALA A 1110 -18.01 -37.68 -10.12
C ALA A 1110 -18.74 -38.99 -10.49
N GLN A 1111 -19.24 -39.72 -9.50
CA GLN A 1111 -19.82 -41.04 -9.70
C GLN A 1111 -21.28 -40.92 -10.16
N PRO A 1112 -21.68 -41.54 -11.30
CA PRO A 1112 -23.06 -41.51 -11.77
C PRO A 1112 -24.02 -42.37 -10.91
N GLY A 1113 -23.48 -43.28 -10.09
CA GLY A 1113 -24.21 -44.28 -9.32
C GLY A 1113 -24.43 -45.60 -10.07
N ARG A 1114 -24.35 -46.73 -9.35
CA ARG A 1114 -24.37 -48.09 -9.93
C ARG A 1114 -25.71 -48.55 -10.50
N ASN A 1115 -26.81 -48.10 -9.89
CA ASN A 1115 -28.17 -48.50 -10.26
C ASN A 1115 -28.76 -47.52 -11.27
N ALA A 1116 -29.37 -48.04 -12.32
CA ALA A 1116 -30.08 -47.28 -13.35
C ALA A 1116 -31.51 -47.78 -13.54
N ALA A 1117 -32.48 -46.88 -13.58
CA ALA A 1117 -33.79 -47.14 -14.18
C ALA A 1117 -33.73 -46.76 -15.66
N LEU A 1118 -34.06 -47.70 -16.53
CA LEU A 1118 -34.11 -47.54 -17.98
C LEU A 1118 -35.58 -47.50 -18.41
N VAL A 1119 -35.93 -46.47 -19.18
CA VAL A 1119 -37.28 -46.28 -19.72
C VAL A 1119 -37.16 -45.90 -21.18
N SER A 1120 -37.62 -46.78 -22.08
CA SER A 1120 -37.69 -46.48 -23.51
C SER A 1120 -39.14 -46.50 -24.00
N ALA A 1121 -39.47 -45.55 -24.88
CA ALA A 1121 -40.75 -45.45 -25.55
C ALA A 1121 -40.49 -45.26 -27.04
N LYS A 1122 -41.14 -46.07 -27.87
CA LYS A 1122 -40.83 -46.19 -29.29
C LYS A 1122 -42.11 -46.32 -30.09
N LEU A 1123 -42.11 -45.74 -31.27
CA LEU A 1123 -43.19 -45.83 -32.23
C LEU A 1123 -42.62 -46.13 -33.61
N SER A 1124 -43.22 -47.09 -34.30
CA SER A 1124 -42.91 -47.36 -35.71
C SER A 1124 -44.19 -47.41 -36.54
N GLY A 1125 -44.12 -46.88 -37.76
CA GLY A 1125 -45.26 -46.73 -38.65
C GLY A 1125 -44.93 -47.16 -40.08
N TRP A 1126 -45.82 -47.94 -40.70
CA TRP A 1126 -45.69 -48.35 -42.10
C TRP A 1126 -47.06 -48.56 -42.74
N ARG A 1127 -47.12 -48.35 -44.06
CA ARG A 1127 -48.31 -48.63 -44.89
C ARG A 1127 -48.06 -49.75 -45.91
N THR A 1128 -46.80 -50.05 -46.20
CA THR A 1128 -46.34 -51.19 -46.98
C THR A 1128 -45.10 -51.79 -46.30
N GLU A 1129 -44.83 -53.08 -46.50
CA GLU A 1129 -43.63 -53.73 -45.94
C GLU A 1129 -42.31 -53.21 -46.56
N THR A 1130 -42.41 -52.48 -47.68
CA THR A 1130 -41.28 -51.85 -48.40
C THR A 1130 -40.69 -50.65 -47.66
N PHE A 1131 -41.50 -49.90 -46.89
CA PHE A 1131 -41.07 -48.65 -46.24
C PHE A 1131 -41.67 -48.48 -44.83
N ARG A 1132 -40.78 -48.34 -43.84
CA ARG A 1132 -41.17 -48.18 -42.41
C ARG A 1132 -40.38 -47.04 -41.77
N MET A 1133 -41.10 -46.13 -41.11
CA MET A 1133 -40.53 -45.05 -40.30
C MET A 1133 -40.55 -45.44 -38.83
N PHE A 1134 -39.66 -44.86 -38.04
CA PHE A 1134 -39.61 -45.05 -36.60
C PHE A 1134 -39.03 -43.86 -35.85
N ALA A 1135 -39.45 -43.71 -34.60
CA ALA A 1135 -38.84 -42.82 -33.62
C ALA A 1135 -38.80 -43.54 -32.25
N ALA A 1136 -37.74 -43.29 -31.49
CA ALA A 1136 -37.63 -43.77 -30.12
C ALA A 1136 -37.09 -42.68 -29.18
N TYR A 1137 -37.49 -42.78 -27.92
CA TYR A 1137 -36.96 -42.03 -26.80
C TYR A 1137 -36.46 -43.03 -25.76
N THR A 1138 -35.23 -42.87 -25.27
CA THR A 1138 -34.67 -43.69 -24.20
C THR A 1138 -34.12 -42.80 -23.09
N GLY A 1139 -34.71 -42.90 -21.90
CA GLY A 1139 -34.24 -42.31 -20.66
C GLY A 1139 -33.48 -43.31 -19.80
N GLU A 1140 -32.35 -42.87 -19.23
CA GLU A 1140 -31.57 -43.59 -18.22
C GLU A 1140 -31.47 -42.68 -16.99
N TYR A 1141 -31.91 -43.16 -15.84
CA TYR A 1141 -31.98 -42.41 -14.58
C TYR A 1141 -31.23 -43.14 -13.49
N ARG A 1142 -30.23 -42.49 -12.89
CA ARG A 1142 -29.39 -43.01 -11.81
C ARG A 1142 -29.45 -42.06 -10.62
N SER A 1143 -28.87 -42.45 -9.49
CA SER A 1143 -28.86 -41.63 -8.27
C SER A 1143 -28.16 -40.27 -8.44
N ASN A 1144 -27.15 -40.18 -9.32
CA ASN A 1144 -26.41 -38.95 -9.59
C ASN A 1144 -26.14 -38.71 -11.09
N ALA A 1145 -26.93 -39.33 -11.97
CA ALA A 1145 -26.82 -39.10 -13.41
C ALA A 1145 -28.14 -39.31 -14.13
N THR A 1146 -28.37 -38.54 -15.20
CA THR A 1146 -29.49 -38.73 -16.11
C THR A 1146 -29.01 -38.69 -17.55
N SER A 1147 -29.67 -39.44 -18.43
CA SER A 1147 -29.44 -39.36 -19.86
C SER A 1147 -30.74 -39.52 -20.62
N HIS A 1148 -30.87 -38.74 -21.69
CA HIS A 1148 -32.03 -38.70 -22.57
C HIS A 1148 -31.54 -38.85 -24.00
N GLN A 1149 -32.02 -39.87 -24.70
CA GLN A 1149 -31.70 -40.12 -26.11
C GLN A 1149 -32.98 -40.09 -26.93
N VAL A 1150 -32.95 -39.42 -28.09
CA VAL A 1150 -34.01 -39.43 -29.10
C VAL A 1150 -33.39 -39.90 -30.40
N SER A 1151 -34.00 -40.90 -31.04
CA SER A 1151 -33.64 -41.41 -32.35
C SER A 1151 -34.84 -41.32 -33.30
N ALA A 1152 -34.58 -41.08 -34.58
CA ALA A 1152 -35.60 -41.13 -35.62
C ALA A 1152 -34.99 -41.56 -36.95
N GLY A 1153 -35.70 -42.42 -37.69
CA GLY A 1153 -35.17 -43.01 -38.90
C GLY A 1153 -36.21 -43.69 -39.78
N ALA A 1154 -35.71 -44.23 -40.89
CA ALA A 1154 -36.48 -44.98 -41.86
C ALA A 1154 -35.73 -46.22 -42.36
N ARG A 1155 -36.51 -47.21 -42.81
CA ARG A 1155 -36.07 -48.47 -43.39
C ARG A 1155 -36.72 -48.62 -44.77
N VAL A 1156 -35.92 -49.01 -45.76
CA VAL A 1156 -36.37 -49.50 -47.07
C VAL A 1156 -36.04 -50.99 -47.16
N ASN A 1157 -36.95 -51.80 -47.70
CA ASN A 1157 -36.78 -53.25 -47.87
C ASN A 1157 -37.17 -53.63 -49.31
N TRP A 1158 -36.33 -54.41 -50.00
CA TRP A 1158 -36.53 -54.84 -51.39
C TRP A 1158 -36.02 -56.26 -51.63
#